data_AF-A0A4U6Q7T4-F1
#
_entry.id   AF-A0A4U6Q7T4-F1
#
_cell.length_a   1.000
_cell.length_b   1.000
_cell.length_c   1.000
_cell.angle_alpha   90.00
_cell.angle_beta   90.00
_cell.angle_gamma   90.00
#
_symmetry.space_group_name_H-M   'P 1'
#
loop_
_entity.id
_entity.type
_entity.pdbx_description
1 polymer ?
#
loop_
_entity_poly.entity_id
_entity_poly.type
_entity_poly.pdbx_seq_one_letter_code
_entity_poly.pdbx_strand_id
1 'polypeptide(L)'
;MGSTAPARFRPGHGGRRDGGHRPAAPRRPSWRAFCLPVSRARDDIADVDRGGIDEGRVAVSEVLLVVLVVLVLVAVVAAVIAVRRRPDGPVLDEATLRRLLRETTVDRPAGGAHRQSSASTPLPAVPAASADPEEQNSVGRAYGLLSTEATAASEAADAVRRAATEAAEELRRQTRQDAEQIRADARADAERTLAAARQRAAELAAQAQEQVELGRVKATQEAVASVAADRREVQDLERKVRAAGDALTQEQQALAAERRRLGDDHQSLESTRTDLQRRVDDVEQERAALDAQAAELAHRAEELARRAAEVDAAIAAQQQELSRIAGLTAEDARAELLSSQEEVVRRDSALMIRRVEADAQRTAKQRARAIVADAIQRVASDQTAQTVVAVLHLPADDVKGRIIGREGRNIRAFETITGVNVIIDDTPEAVLLSCFDPVRREIGRITLQTLIDDGRIHPHRIEEAYERARDEVEVLCQRAAEDALLAVRITDLHPELVSLVGRLKYRTSYGQNVLGHLVETAHIARGMAAELGIDPTVVNRGAFLHDIGKALTHEAQGSHAIVGAELARRFGESEAVAHCIEAHHDEVAPSTVEAVLTQAADSCSGGRPGARRESLESYVQRLEQIEAIAASKRGVDKVFAMQAGRELRVMVKPDVVDDLAAHVLAREVAKQIEEELTYPGQVRVTVIRESRATEIAR
;
A
#
# COMPACT_ATOMS: atom_id res chain seq x y z
N MET A 1 -82.00 8.84 36.29
CA MET A 1 -83.07 7.87 36.62
C MET A 1 -82.40 6.49 36.60
N GLY A 2 -82.33 5.71 37.67
CA GLY A 2 -83.45 5.04 38.36
C GLY A 2 -83.64 3.65 37.71
N SER A 3 -83.64 2.50 38.40
CA SER A 3 -83.87 2.24 39.83
C SER A 3 -83.25 0.91 40.35
N THR A 4 -82.94 0.86 41.66
CA THR A 4 -82.98 -0.29 42.61
C THR A 4 -82.59 -1.73 42.20
N ALA A 5 -81.51 -2.26 42.82
CA ALA A 5 -81.47 -3.19 43.98
C ALA A 5 -82.59 -4.26 44.18
N PRO A 6 -82.38 -5.44 44.84
CA PRO A 6 -81.53 -5.61 46.05
C PRO A 6 -80.84 -6.98 46.34
N ALA A 7 -80.13 -7.02 47.50
CA ALA A 7 -79.76 -8.16 48.39
C ALA A 7 -79.02 -9.40 47.81
N ARG A 8 -77.81 -9.80 48.25
CA ARG A 8 -77.22 -10.09 49.59
C ARG A 8 -77.60 -11.44 50.22
N PHE A 9 -76.59 -12.24 50.55
CA PHE A 9 -76.66 -13.39 51.47
C PHE A 9 -75.51 -13.35 52.49
N ARG A 10 -75.75 -13.83 53.72
CA ARG A 10 -74.78 -14.02 54.81
C ARG A 10 -75.40 -15.01 55.82
N PRO A 11 -74.63 -15.97 56.36
CA PRO A 11 -74.13 -15.85 57.74
C PRO A 11 -72.69 -16.43 57.89
N GLY A 12 -72.02 -16.41 59.04
CA GLY A 12 -72.34 -15.83 60.36
C GLY A 12 -71.29 -16.17 61.43
N HIS A 13 -71.34 -15.41 62.54
CA HIS A 13 -70.56 -15.43 63.80
C HIS A 13 -70.03 -16.80 64.34
N GLY A 14 -69.00 -16.85 65.21
CA GLY A 14 -68.20 -15.83 65.92
C GLY A 14 -67.34 -16.52 67.03
N GLY A 15 -66.57 -15.87 67.91
CA GLY A 15 -66.17 -14.46 68.07
C GLY A 15 -65.72 -14.15 69.52
N ARG A 16 -64.92 -13.07 69.74
CA ARG A 16 -64.54 -12.48 71.06
C ARG A 16 -63.61 -13.34 71.97
N ARG A 17 -62.70 -12.80 72.80
CA ARG A 17 -62.30 -11.39 73.09
C ARG A 17 -60.92 -11.31 73.78
N ASP A 18 -60.24 -10.17 73.59
CA ASP A 18 -59.36 -9.40 74.51
C ASP A 18 -58.16 -10.05 75.25
N GLY A 19 -57.15 -9.21 75.54
CA GLY A 19 -55.97 -9.54 76.37
C GLY A 19 -54.65 -9.47 75.59
N GLY A 20 -53.92 -8.34 75.67
CA GLY A 20 -52.67 -8.17 74.92
C GLY A 20 -51.58 -7.40 75.67
N HIS A 21 -50.32 -7.75 75.39
CA HIS A 21 -49.12 -6.98 75.72
C HIS A 21 -48.01 -7.23 74.66
N ARG A 22 -47.20 -6.20 74.40
CA ARG A 22 -45.87 -6.27 73.75
C ARG A 22 -44.79 -6.23 74.87
N PRO A 23 -43.47 -6.35 74.61
CA PRO A 23 -42.76 -6.62 73.34
C PRO A 23 -41.76 -7.80 73.40
N ALA A 24 -41.24 -8.23 72.24
CA ALA A 24 -39.81 -8.55 72.00
C ALA A 24 -39.60 -9.13 70.59
N ALA A 25 -38.43 -8.86 70.00
CA ALA A 25 -37.87 -9.58 68.85
C ALA A 25 -36.70 -10.48 69.36
N PRO A 26 -35.95 -11.25 68.53
CA PRO A 26 -36.08 -11.48 67.08
C PRO A 26 -36.02 -12.96 66.66
N ARG A 27 -36.30 -13.28 65.37
CA ARG A 27 -35.65 -14.40 64.65
C ARG A 27 -35.71 -14.27 63.13
N ARG A 28 -34.84 -15.05 62.48
CA ARG A 28 -34.24 -14.88 61.13
C ARG A 28 -35.22 -15.15 59.95
N PRO A 29 -34.92 -14.63 58.73
CA PRO A 29 -35.78 -14.78 57.55
C PRO A 29 -35.76 -16.20 56.93
N SER A 30 -36.78 -16.47 56.12
CA SER A 30 -36.98 -17.70 55.34
C SER A 30 -36.38 -17.64 53.92
N TRP A 31 -36.13 -18.80 53.32
CA TRP A 31 -35.41 -18.98 52.05
C TRP A 31 -36.27 -18.80 50.78
N ARG A 32 -35.66 -18.19 49.75
CA ARG A 32 -35.81 -18.39 48.28
C ARG A 32 -34.75 -17.50 47.59
N ALA A 33 -34.13 -17.84 46.46
CA ALA A 33 -34.29 -18.98 45.55
C ALA A 33 -32.94 -19.44 44.90
N PHE A 34 -33.02 -20.21 43.81
CA PHE A 34 -31.94 -20.77 42.96
C PHE A 34 -30.76 -19.82 42.67
N CYS A 35 -29.47 -20.19 42.71
CA CYS A 35 -28.70 -21.28 42.08
C CYS A 35 -28.04 -20.90 40.73
N LEU A 36 -26.71 -20.69 40.74
CA LEU A 36 -25.74 -21.00 39.66
C LEU A 36 -24.30 -21.09 40.29
N PRO A 37 -23.35 -21.93 39.81
CA PRO A 37 -22.19 -22.32 40.63
C PRO A 37 -20.76 -22.02 40.10
N VAL A 38 -19.90 -21.55 41.02
CA VAL A 38 -18.56 -22.11 41.35
C VAL A 38 -17.57 -22.47 40.22
N SER A 39 -16.56 -21.62 39.96
CA SER A 39 -15.14 -21.81 40.39
C SER A 39 -14.07 -21.19 39.47
N ARG A 40 -12.89 -20.88 40.05
CA ARG A 40 -11.56 -20.73 39.40
C ARG A 40 -11.40 -19.54 38.43
N ALA A 41 -10.19 -19.05 38.13
CA ALA A 41 -8.86 -19.20 38.77
C ALA A 41 -8.03 -17.91 38.54
N ARG A 42 -6.75 -17.93 38.92
CA ARG A 42 -5.73 -16.98 38.47
C ARG A 42 -5.30 -17.26 37.02
N ASP A 43 -4.49 -16.32 36.53
CA ASP A 43 -3.52 -16.41 35.42
C ASP A 43 -3.98 -15.96 34.02
N ASP A 44 -2.99 -15.47 33.26
CA ASP A 44 -2.94 -15.06 31.85
C ASP A 44 -3.64 -13.76 31.35
N ILE A 45 -2.91 -12.65 31.56
CA ILE A 45 -2.35 -11.74 30.52
C ILE A 45 -3.29 -10.88 29.64
N ALA A 46 -3.07 -9.55 29.72
CA ALA A 46 -3.53 -8.46 28.83
C ALA A 46 -5.06 -8.23 28.78
N ASP A 47 -5.58 -7.02 28.53
CA ASP A 47 -5.00 -5.87 27.84
C ASP A 47 -5.52 -4.53 28.44
N VAL A 48 -4.63 -3.73 29.03
CA VAL A 48 -4.89 -2.33 29.43
C VAL A 48 -3.58 -1.52 29.28
N ASP A 49 -3.75 -0.31 28.74
CA ASP A 49 -2.77 0.78 28.63
C ASP A 49 -1.55 0.60 27.69
N ARG A 50 -1.76 0.94 26.42
CA ARG A 50 -0.79 1.71 25.62
C ARG A 50 -1.47 2.82 24.81
N GLY A 51 -1.88 3.88 25.51
CA GLY A 51 -2.22 5.14 24.85
C GLY A 51 -0.99 5.86 24.28
N GLY A 52 -0.41 5.38 23.17
CA GLY A 52 0.62 6.14 22.44
C GLY A 52 1.71 5.36 21.70
N ILE A 53 1.39 4.80 20.53
CA ILE A 53 2.33 4.72 19.38
C ILE A 53 1.52 4.93 18.09
N ASP A 54 1.62 6.10 17.45
CA ASP A 54 1.20 6.24 16.03
C ASP A 54 1.99 7.29 15.21
N GLU A 55 3.16 7.72 15.70
CA GLU A 55 4.10 8.56 14.90
C GLU A 55 5.14 7.71 14.13
N GLY A 56 5.22 6.41 14.43
CA GLY A 56 6.31 5.54 13.97
C GLY A 56 6.25 5.04 12.51
N ARG A 57 5.18 5.31 11.76
CA ARG A 57 4.97 4.73 10.41
C ARG A 57 5.14 5.67 9.21
N VAL A 58 5.26 6.98 9.42
CA VAL A 58 5.51 7.95 8.33
C VAL A 58 7.02 8.17 8.10
N ALA A 59 7.82 8.18 9.17
CA ALA A 59 9.27 8.43 9.10
C ALA A 59 10.07 7.35 8.34
N VAL A 60 9.61 6.10 8.33
CA VAL A 60 10.38 4.97 7.75
C VAL A 60 10.50 5.08 6.23
N SER A 61 9.45 5.54 5.54
CA SER A 61 9.46 5.71 4.08
C SER A 61 10.44 6.78 3.61
N GLU A 62 10.52 7.91 4.33
CA GLU A 62 11.42 9.03 3.94
C GLU A 62 12.88 8.67 4.20
N VAL A 63 13.20 8.06 5.34
CA VAL A 63 14.56 7.58 5.64
C VAL A 63 15.01 6.53 4.62
N LEU A 64 14.14 5.58 4.25
CA LEU A 64 14.47 4.58 3.24
C LEU A 64 14.70 5.21 1.84
N LEU A 65 13.89 6.21 1.47
CA LEU A 65 14.06 6.94 0.21
C LEU A 65 15.39 7.71 0.17
N VAL A 66 15.74 8.41 1.26
CA VAL A 66 17.02 9.14 1.38
C VAL A 66 18.21 8.18 1.30
N VAL A 67 18.16 7.04 2.00
CA VAL A 67 19.22 6.00 1.91
C VAL A 67 19.35 5.45 0.49
N LEU A 68 18.23 5.21 -0.21
CA LEU A 68 18.24 4.75 -1.60
C LEU A 68 18.87 5.79 -2.54
N VAL A 69 18.50 7.07 -2.41
CA VAL A 69 19.06 8.17 -3.20
C VAL A 69 20.56 8.34 -2.94
N VAL A 70 21.01 8.24 -1.68
CA VAL A 70 22.44 8.28 -1.33
C VAL A 70 23.20 7.10 -1.93
N LEU A 71 22.65 5.88 -1.88
CA LEU A 71 23.26 4.70 -2.51
C LEU A 71 23.39 4.84 -4.04
N VAL A 72 22.36 5.38 -4.70
CA VAL A 72 22.43 5.68 -6.16
C VAL A 72 23.47 6.75 -6.46
N LEU A 73 23.56 7.82 -5.65
CA LEU A 73 24.60 8.85 -5.79
C LEU A 73 26.02 8.29 -5.61
N VAL A 74 26.23 7.43 -4.60
CA VAL A 74 27.51 6.73 -4.38
C VAL A 74 27.84 5.80 -5.55
N ALA A 75 26.87 5.08 -6.10
CA ALA A 75 27.06 4.21 -7.27
C ALA A 75 27.44 5.01 -8.53
N VAL A 76 26.77 6.15 -8.78
CA VAL A 76 27.10 7.06 -9.90
C VAL A 76 28.50 7.67 -9.73
N VAL A 77 28.86 8.11 -8.51
CA VAL A 77 30.21 8.62 -8.22
C VAL A 77 31.27 7.53 -8.40
N ALA A 78 31.01 6.30 -7.95
CA ALA A 78 31.89 5.15 -8.17
C ALA A 78 32.08 4.83 -9.66
N ALA A 79 31.00 4.87 -10.47
CA ALA A 79 31.07 4.69 -11.92
C ALA A 79 31.90 5.80 -12.60
N VAL A 80 31.71 7.07 -12.21
CA VAL A 80 32.50 8.20 -12.73
C VAL A 80 33.99 8.10 -12.34
N ILE A 81 34.30 7.59 -11.15
CA ILE A 81 35.68 7.32 -10.71
C ILE A 81 36.29 6.15 -11.50
N ALA A 82 35.53 5.07 -11.76
CA ALA A 82 35.98 3.93 -12.54
C ALA A 82 36.27 4.30 -14.01
N VAL A 83 35.42 5.13 -14.62
CA VAL A 83 35.63 5.66 -15.99
C VAL A 83 36.85 6.60 -16.06
N ARG A 84 37.24 7.25 -14.95
CA ARG A 84 38.43 8.12 -14.87
C ARG A 84 39.74 7.42 -14.48
N ARG A 85 39.80 6.08 -14.43
CA ARG A 85 41.05 5.33 -14.14
C ARG A 85 41.31 4.15 -15.09
N ARG A 86 41.80 4.45 -16.29
CA ARG A 86 42.55 3.50 -17.14
C ARG A 86 43.70 4.21 -17.90
N PRO A 87 44.97 3.93 -17.57
CA PRO A 87 46.10 4.13 -18.47
C PRO A 87 46.40 2.86 -19.30
N ASP A 88 46.95 3.06 -20.50
CA ASP A 88 47.79 2.17 -21.36
C ASP A 88 47.40 0.68 -21.55
N GLY A 89 47.41 0.07 -22.74
CA GLY A 89 47.76 0.48 -24.13
C GLY A 89 47.17 -0.58 -25.10
N PRO A 90 47.78 -0.95 -26.26
CA PRO A 90 49.07 -0.53 -26.83
C PRO A 90 48.94 0.16 -28.21
N VAL A 91 50.07 0.40 -28.88
CA VAL A 91 50.19 1.03 -30.20
C VAL A 91 50.29 -0.01 -31.33
N LEU A 92 49.61 0.27 -32.46
CA LEU A 92 50.03 -0.18 -33.79
C LEU A 92 49.94 1.02 -34.76
N ASP A 93 51.02 1.27 -35.50
CA ASP A 93 51.02 2.19 -36.65
C ASP A 93 50.63 1.40 -37.90
N GLU A 94 49.78 2.00 -38.73
CA GLU A 94 49.23 1.39 -39.93
C GLU A 94 49.31 2.37 -41.12
N ALA A 95 50.50 2.94 -41.30
CA ALA A 95 51.00 3.37 -42.62
C ALA A 95 50.85 2.28 -43.71
N THR A 96 50.66 1.02 -43.30
CA THR A 96 50.32 -0.16 -44.12
C THR A 96 48.92 -0.08 -44.77
N LEU A 97 47.88 0.47 -44.10
CA LEU A 97 46.52 0.57 -44.66
C LEU A 97 46.46 1.55 -45.84
N ARG A 98 47.17 2.68 -45.72
CA ARG A 98 47.11 3.80 -46.67
C ARG A 98 47.86 3.55 -47.97
N ARG A 99 48.47 2.37 -48.14
CA ARG A 99 49.24 2.01 -49.35
C ARG A 99 48.47 1.17 -50.38
N LEU A 100 47.25 0.71 -50.05
CA LEU A 100 46.44 -0.19 -50.90
C LEU A 100 45.17 0.43 -51.51
N LEU A 101 44.99 1.75 -51.43
CA LEU A 101 43.86 2.46 -52.06
C LEU A 101 44.35 3.56 -53.03
N ARG A 102 44.97 3.13 -54.14
CA ARG A 102 45.25 3.97 -55.32
C ARG A 102 45.17 3.17 -56.63
N GLU A 103 43.95 2.87 -57.06
CA GLU A 103 43.62 2.75 -58.48
C GLU A 103 42.14 3.06 -58.67
N THR A 104 41.80 3.94 -59.63
CA THR A 104 40.43 4.47 -59.81
C THR A 104 40.14 4.81 -61.28
N THR A 105 39.37 3.96 -61.94
CA THR A 105 38.72 4.13 -63.24
C THR A 105 37.38 3.35 -63.12
N VAL A 106 36.17 3.89 -63.36
CA VAL A 106 35.67 4.69 -64.49
C VAL A 106 35.87 3.91 -65.80
N ASP A 107 34.86 3.31 -66.44
CA ASP A 107 33.55 3.92 -66.73
C ASP A 107 32.42 2.91 -67.04
N ARG A 108 31.18 3.29 -66.67
CA ARG A 108 29.86 3.15 -67.36
C ARG A 108 29.39 1.85 -68.10
N PRO A 109 28.12 1.80 -68.60
CA PRO A 109 27.37 0.55 -68.68
C PRO A 109 26.83 0.15 -70.08
N ALA A 110 26.13 -0.99 -70.09
CA ALA A 110 24.90 -1.27 -70.84
C ALA A 110 24.82 -0.93 -72.35
N GLY A 111 25.24 -1.89 -73.17
CA GLY A 111 24.35 -2.54 -74.14
C GLY A 111 24.17 -1.92 -75.52
N GLY A 112 23.62 -2.74 -76.43
CA GLY A 112 23.13 -2.30 -77.75
C GLY A 112 23.82 -2.95 -78.96
N ALA A 113 23.17 -3.97 -79.53
CA ALA A 113 23.25 -4.29 -80.95
C ALA A 113 21.84 -4.64 -81.44
N HIS A 114 21.52 -4.34 -82.70
CA HIS A 114 20.15 -4.21 -83.17
C HIS A 114 19.93 -5.00 -84.47
N ARG A 115 18.73 -5.56 -84.63
CA ARG A 115 18.07 -5.93 -85.92
C ARG A 115 18.67 -7.02 -86.83
N GLN A 116 17.80 -8.01 -87.08
CA GLN A 116 17.37 -8.53 -88.40
C GLN A 116 18.31 -9.37 -89.30
N SER A 117 17.64 -10.37 -89.91
CA SER A 117 17.92 -11.01 -91.22
C SER A 117 18.90 -12.18 -91.34
N SER A 118 18.31 -13.35 -91.65
CA SER A 118 18.73 -14.35 -92.66
C SER A 118 20.13 -14.99 -92.64
N ALA A 119 20.14 -16.34 -92.49
CA ALA A 119 21.17 -17.31 -92.94
C ALA A 119 22.56 -17.26 -92.23
N SER A 120 23.35 -18.34 -92.13
CA SER A 120 23.10 -19.80 -92.25
C SER A 120 24.23 -20.62 -91.56
N THR A 121 24.02 -21.93 -91.41
CA THR A 121 24.98 -23.00 -91.01
C THR A 121 26.18 -23.17 -91.99
N PRO A 122 27.24 -24.00 -91.71
CA PRO A 122 27.87 -24.46 -90.45
C PRO A 122 29.45 -24.49 -90.52
N LEU A 123 30.09 -25.42 -89.77
CA LEU A 123 31.41 -26.10 -89.92
C LEU A 123 31.97 -26.31 -91.37
N PRO A 124 33.25 -26.75 -91.60
CA PRO A 124 34.53 -26.65 -90.84
C PRO A 124 35.85 -26.48 -91.71
N ALA A 125 37.03 -26.45 -91.06
CA ALA A 125 38.36 -27.04 -91.43
C ALA A 125 39.07 -26.88 -92.82
N VAL A 126 40.32 -26.33 -92.80
CA VAL A 126 41.59 -26.84 -93.46
C VAL A 126 41.69 -26.84 -95.03
N PRO A 127 42.85 -26.65 -95.73
CA PRO A 127 44.14 -25.96 -95.49
C PRO A 127 44.54 -24.94 -96.63
N ALA A 128 45.83 -24.79 -96.92
CA ALA A 128 46.54 -23.81 -97.79
C ALA A 128 46.28 -23.73 -99.34
N ALA A 129 46.34 -22.50 -99.89
CA ALA A 129 46.91 -22.01 -101.20
C ALA A 129 46.46 -22.47 -102.66
N SER A 130 45.60 -21.67 -103.38
CA SER A 130 45.57 -21.23 -104.86
C SER A 130 45.33 -22.14 -106.20
N ALA A 131 44.36 -21.84 -107.20
CA ALA A 131 44.23 -22.17 -108.76
C ALA A 131 43.05 -23.05 -109.62
N ASP A 132 43.09 -23.70 -110.94
CA ASP A 132 42.04 -24.06 -112.20
C ASP A 132 41.94 -25.38 -113.37
N PRO A 133 41.01 -25.63 -114.51
CA PRO A 133 40.63 -26.90 -115.53
C PRO A 133 40.06 -27.01 -117.20
N GLU A 134 39.82 -28.16 -118.10
CA GLU A 134 39.01 -28.44 -119.56
C GLU A 134 38.80 -29.88 -120.54
N GLU A 135 38.21 -30.11 -121.88
CA GLU A 135 37.71 -31.44 -122.79
C GLU A 135 37.56 -31.73 -124.50
N GLN A 136 37.14 -32.93 -125.26
CA GLN A 136 36.60 -33.26 -126.81
C GLN A 136 36.22 -34.72 -127.69
N ASN A 137 35.84 -34.92 -129.11
CA ASN A 137 35.07 -36.11 -129.99
C ASN A 137 35.35 -36.83 -131.57
N SER A 138 34.45 -37.59 -132.45
CA SER A 138 34.60 -38.60 -133.78
C SER A 138 33.45 -38.94 -135.02
N VAL A 139 33.17 -39.81 -136.19
CA VAL A 139 33.38 -41.13 -137.20
C VAL A 139 32.69 -41.24 -138.78
N GLY A 140 32.46 -42.14 -139.92
CA GLY A 140 32.50 -43.57 -140.75
C GLY A 140 31.86 -43.74 -142.35
N ARG A 141 31.60 -44.70 -143.45
CA ARG A 141 31.50 -46.21 -144.13
C ARG A 141 31.19 -46.54 -145.80
N ALA A 142 31.18 -47.79 -146.58
CA ALA A 142 30.82 -48.18 -148.15
C ALA A 142 30.65 -49.72 -148.93
N TYR A 143 30.32 -50.08 -150.32
CA TYR A 143 30.12 -51.50 -151.16
C TYR A 143 29.96 -51.79 -152.87
N GLY A 144 29.83 -53.04 -153.63
CA GLY A 144 29.62 -53.32 -155.25
C GLY A 144 29.42 -54.68 -156.38
N LEU A 145 29.20 -55.38 -157.65
CA LEU A 145 29.02 -56.87 -158.37
C LEU A 145 28.95 -57.23 -160.06
N LEU A 146 28.87 -58.51 -160.76
CA LEU A 146 28.51 -58.96 -162.31
C LEU A 146 28.91 -60.39 -163.21
N SER A 147 28.43 -60.87 -164.51
CA SER A 147 28.91 -62.04 -165.57
C SER A 147 28.04 -62.90 -166.78
N THR A 148 28.50 -63.78 -167.86
CA THR A 148 27.78 -64.82 -168.93
C THR A 148 28.33 -65.45 -170.43
N GLU A 149 27.80 -66.56 -171.23
CA GLU A 149 27.92 -67.01 -172.82
C GLU A 149 28.16 -68.52 -173.63
N ALA A 150 27.65 -69.02 -174.91
CA ALA A 150 28.17 -70.04 -176.11
C ALA A 150 27.36 -71.21 -177.10
N THR A 151 27.71 -71.72 -178.42
CA THR A 151 27.13 -72.94 -179.38
C THR A 151 27.68 -73.46 -180.93
N ALA A 152 27.38 -74.67 -181.69
CA ALA A 152 27.78 -75.22 -183.19
C ALA A 152 27.22 -76.60 -184.06
N ALA A 153 27.46 -76.99 -185.45
CA ALA A 153 27.05 -78.30 -186.37
C ALA A 153 27.57 -78.73 -187.96
N SER A 154 27.21 -79.88 -188.79
CA SER A 154 27.56 -80.31 -190.35
C SER A 154 27.22 -81.76 -191.18
N GLU A 155 27.60 -82.17 -192.53
CA GLU A 155 27.35 -83.52 -193.44
C GLU A 155 27.54 -83.75 -195.13
N ALA A 156 27.48 -84.96 -195.92
CA ALA A 156 27.74 -85.38 -197.48
C ALA A 156 26.99 -86.65 -198.32
N ALA A 157 27.15 -87.44 -199.53
CA ALA A 157 27.97 -87.86 -200.85
C ALA A 157 27.32 -88.74 -202.19
N ASP A 158 27.98 -89.63 -203.14
CA ASP A 158 27.60 -90.17 -204.63
C ASP A 158 27.88 -91.73 -205.31
N ALA A 159 27.73 -92.20 -206.67
CA ALA A 159 27.24 -93.52 -207.49
C ALA A 159 27.80 -94.80 -208.59
N VAL A 160 29.06 -95.31 -209.11
CA VAL A 160 29.68 -96.73 -209.49
C VAL A 160 29.79 -97.74 -208.35
N ARG A 161 30.03 -97.30 -207.14
CA ARG A 161 29.15 -96.36 -206.50
C ARG A 161 27.64 -96.78 -206.60
N ARG A 162 27.19 -97.85 -207.33
CA ARG A 162 26.02 -98.68 -206.98
C ARG A 162 26.44 -99.64 -205.88
N ALA A 163 27.29 -100.62 -206.22
CA ALA A 163 27.90 -101.49 -205.20
C ALA A 163 28.69 -100.69 -204.15
N ALA A 164 29.31 -99.56 -204.53
CA ALA A 164 30.02 -98.69 -203.59
C ALA A 164 29.15 -97.61 -202.89
N THR A 165 27.84 -97.47 -203.20
CA THR A 165 26.89 -96.81 -202.29
C THR A 165 26.27 -97.84 -201.37
N GLU A 166 25.80 -98.98 -201.86
CA GLU A 166 25.21 -100.05 -201.04
C GLU A 166 26.16 -100.49 -199.92
N ALA A 167 27.42 -100.80 -200.27
CA ALA A 167 28.45 -101.15 -199.27
C ALA A 167 28.82 -99.97 -198.35
N ALA A 168 28.65 -98.73 -198.79
CA ALA A 168 28.90 -97.54 -197.97
C ALA A 168 27.70 -97.20 -197.05
N GLU A 169 26.46 -97.51 -197.43
CA GLU A 169 25.26 -97.23 -196.65
C GLU A 169 25.10 -98.19 -195.47
N GLU A 170 25.32 -99.49 -195.68
CA GLU A 170 25.32 -100.44 -194.55
C GLU A 170 26.47 -100.17 -193.57
N LEU A 171 27.66 -99.79 -194.08
CA LEU A 171 28.79 -99.36 -193.26
C LEU A 171 28.46 -98.07 -192.46
N ARG A 172 27.81 -97.08 -193.09
CA ARG A 172 27.32 -95.86 -192.40
C ARG A 172 26.27 -96.20 -191.33
N ARG A 173 25.42 -97.20 -191.56
CA ARG A 173 24.38 -97.62 -190.61
C ARG A 173 24.99 -98.24 -189.35
N GLN A 174 25.92 -99.19 -189.50
CA GLN A 174 26.60 -99.84 -188.38
C GLN A 174 27.43 -98.84 -187.55
N THR A 175 28.30 -98.08 -188.21
CA THR A 175 29.20 -97.09 -187.56
C THR A 175 28.42 -96.05 -186.72
N ARG A 176 27.16 -95.76 -187.08
CA ARG A 176 26.31 -94.79 -186.36
C ARG A 176 25.68 -95.38 -185.10
N GLN A 177 25.31 -96.67 -185.09
CA GLN A 177 24.77 -97.33 -183.90
C GLN A 177 25.86 -97.50 -182.81
N ASP A 178 27.05 -97.95 -183.20
CA ASP A 178 28.17 -98.15 -182.28
C ASP A 178 28.60 -96.83 -181.58
N ALA A 179 28.58 -95.72 -182.33
CA ALA A 179 28.97 -94.40 -181.82
C ALA A 179 27.96 -93.78 -180.82
N GLU A 180 26.70 -94.21 -180.83
CA GLU A 180 25.69 -93.77 -179.87
C GLU A 180 25.75 -94.60 -178.58
N GLN A 181 25.96 -95.91 -178.69
CA GLN A 181 26.10 -96.83 -177.56
C GLN A 181 27.21 -96.37 -176.58
N ILE A 182 28.41 -96.09 -177.11
CA ILE A 182 29.60 -95.68 -176.33
C ILE A 182 29.36 -94.38 -175.54
N ARG A 183 28.47 -93.50 -176.00
CA ARG A 183 28.17 -92.21 -175.34
C ARG A 183 27.16 -92.33 -174.20
N ALA A 184 26.35 -93.39 -174.17
CA ALA A 184 25.41 -93.64 -173.09
C ALA A 184 26.15 -94.16 -171.85
N ASP A 185 26.94 -95.21 -172.00
CA ASP A 185 27.63 -95.87 -170.89
C ASP A 185 28.61 -94.93 -170.16
N ALA A 186 29.33 -94.09 -170.91
CA ALA A 186 30.27 -93.12 -170.37
C ALA A 186 29.64 -92.05 -169.45
N ARG A 187 28.33 -91.82 -169.52
CA ARG A 187 27.62 -90.92 -168.58
C ARG A 187 27.22 -91.61 -167.28
N ALA A 188 26.85 -92.90 -167.33
CA ALA A 188 26.33 -93.64 -166.17
C ALA A 188 27.38 -93.88 -165.07
N ASP A 189 28.68 -93.90 -165.40
CA ASP A 189 29.77 -94.05 -164.41
C ASP A 189 30.20 -92.73 -163.78
N ALA A 190 30.10 -91.61 -164.50
CA ALA A 190 30.46 -90.29 -164.00
C ALA A 190 29.59 -89.87 -162.79
N GLU A 191 28.27 -90.08 -162.88
CA GLU A 191 27.33 -89.70 -161.82
C GLU A 191 27.48 -90.57 -160.56
N ARG A 192 27.68 -91.88 -160.73
CA ARG A 192 27.91 -92.83 -159.62
C ARG A 192 29.16 -92.48 -158.80
N THR A 193 30.22 -92.05 -159.47
CA THR A 193 31.48 -91.64 -158.84
C THR A 193 31.31 -90.37 -157.98
N LEU A 194 30.50 -89.42 -158.45
CA LEU A 194 30.28 -88.13 -157.78
C LEU A 194 29.42 -88.24 -156.51
N ALA A 195 28.51 -89.22 -156.45
CA ALA A 195 27.70 -89.49 -155.25
C ALA A 195 28.56 -90.01 -154.09
N ALA A 196 29.41 -91.02 -154.35
CA ALA A 196 30.25 -91.66 -153.33
C ALA A 196 31.26 -90.70 -152.67
N ALA A 197 31.73 -89.68 -153.40
CA ALA A 197 32.67 -88.69 -152.89
C ALA A 197 32.05 -87.78 -151.80
N ARG A 198 30.75 -87.49 -151.87
CA ARG A 198 30.08 -86.57 -150.92
C ARG A 198 29.82 -87.21 -149.56
N GLN A 199 29.53 -88.50 -149.51
CA GLN A 199 29.18 -89.19 -148.26
C GLN A 199 30.38 -89.27 -147.29
N ARG A 200 31.56 -89.67 -147.79
CA ARG A 200 32.79 -89.78 -146.98
C ARG A 200 33.28 -88.45 -146.38
N ALA A 201 32.91 -87.32 -146.98
CA ALA A 201 33.30 -86.00 -146.47
C ALA A 201 32.55 -85.61 -145.17
N ALA A 202 31.33 -86.13 -144.96
CA ALA A 202 30.53 -85.82 -143.77
C ALA A 202 31.01 -86.60 -142.53
N GLU A 203 31.43 -87.85 -142.71
CA GLU A 203 31.84 -88.75 -141.62
C GLU A 203 33.11 -88.26 -140.91
N LEU A 204 34.08 -87.71 -141.67
CA LEU A 204 35.33 -87.15 -141.14
C LEU A 204 35.13 -85.89 -140.29
N ALA A 205 34.06 -85.11 -140.51
CA ALA A 205 33.80 -83.89 -139.76
C ALA A 205 33.35 -84.18 -138.30
N ALA A 206 32.57 -85.24 -138.09
CA ALA A 206 32.05 -85.60 -136.78
C ALA A 206 33.17 -86.07 -135.81
N GLN A 207 34.11 -86.87 -136.30
CA GLN A 207 35.18 -87.45 -135.48
C GLN A 207 36.16 -86.41 -134.91
N ALA A 208 36.25 -85.23 -135.54
CA ALA A 208 37.16 -84.17 -135.10
C ALA A 208 36.71 -83.45 -133.81
N GLN A 209 35.40 -83.41 -133.51
CA GLN A 209 34.88 -82.65 -132.37
C GLN A 209 35.01 -83.40 -131.02
N GLU A 210 34.96 -84.74 -131.04
CA GLU A 210 34.97 -85.58 -129.84
C GLU A 210 36.32 -85.55 -129.08
N GLN A 211 37.43 -85.40 -129.81
CA GLN A 211 38.79 -85.39 -129.26
C GLN A 211 39.09 -84.18 -128.35
N VAL A 212 38.37 -83.06 -128.52
CA VAL A 212 38.73 -81.77 -127.88
C VAL A 212 38.28 -81.68 -126.42
N GLU A 213 37.06 -82.10 -126.09
CA GLU A 213 36.52 -81.97 -124.72
C GLU A 213 37.24 -82.86 -123.70
N LEU A 214 37.69 -84.06 -124.11
CA LEU A 214 38.43 -84.99 -123.25
C LEU A 214 39.74 -84.41 -122.68
N GLY A 215 40.34 -83.43 -123.36
CA GLY A 215 41.53 -82.73 -122.85
C GLY A 215 41.24 -81.77 -121.69
N ARG A 216 40.05 -81.16 -121.65
CA ARG A 216 39.74 -80.03 -120.77
C ARG A 216 39.46 -80.43 -119.31
N VAL A 217 39.08 -81.70 -119.09
CA VAL A 217 38.63 -82.21 -117.78
C VAL A 217 39.80 -82.59 -116.84
N LYS A 218 40.97 -82.99 -117.37
CA LYS A 218 42.09 -83.44 -116.52
C LYS A 218 42.82 -82.29 -115.82
N ALA A 219 43.05 -81.18 -116.51
CA ALA A 219 43.87 -80.06 -116.02
C ALA A 219 43.28 -79.34 -114.79
N THR A 220 41.99 -79.49 -114.50
CA THR A 220 41.32 -78.80 -113.38
C THR A 220 41.39 -79.58 -112.05
N GLN A 221 41.73 -80.88 -112.06
CA GLN A 221 41.71 -81.70 -110.85
C GLN A 221 42.96 -81.52 -109.97
N GLU A 222 44.13 -81.34 -110.59
CA GLU A 222 45.42 -81.28 -109.87
C GLU A 222 45.58 -79.99 -109.04
N ALA A 223 45.06 -78.86 -109.54
CA ALA A 223 45.18 -77.55 -108.89
C ALA A 223 44.40 -77.42 -107.56
N VAL A 224 43.41 -78.29 -107.30
CA VAL A 224 42.57 -78.22 -106.09
C VAL A 224 43.28 -78.83 -104.86
N ALA A 225 44.27 -79.70 -105.07
CA ALA A 225 44.85 -80.51 -104.00
C ALA A 225 45.73 -79.72 -103.01
N SER A 226 46.57 -78.79 -103.47
CA SER A 226 47.51 -78.06 -102.59
C SER A 226 46.80 -77.06 -101.67
N VAL A 227 45.81 -76.32 -102.18
CA VAL A 227 45.04 -75.30 -101.46
C VAL A 227 44.29 -75.88 -100.23
N ALA A 228 44.08 -77.20 -100.20
CA ALA A 228 43.44 -77.91 -99.08
C ALA A 228 44.37 -78.20 -97.88
N ALA A 229 45.70 -78.08 -98.05
CA ALA A 229 46.68 -78.35 -97.01
C ALA A 229 46.88 -77.13 -96.09
N ASP A 230 47.43 -76.05 -96.62
CA ASP A 230 47.82 -74.83 -95.89
C ASP A 230 46.67 -74.24 -95.06
N ARG A 231 45.44 -74.37 -95.57
CA ARG A 231 44.21 -73.89 -94.92
C ARG A 231 43.90 -74.59 -93.57
N ARG A 232 44.51 -75.74 -93.28
CA ARG A 232 44.32 -76.47 -92.02
C ARG A 232 45.19 -75.96 -90.89
N GLU A 233 46.43 -75.56 -91.18
CA GLU A 233 47.41 -75.17 -90.16
C GLU A 233 47.07 -73.80 -89.55
N VAL A 234 46.69 -72.83 -90.39
CA VAL A 234 46.24 -71.50 -89.94
C VAL A 234 45.05 -71.60 -88.97
N GLN A 235 44.06 -72.44 -89.28
CA GLN A 235 42.86 -72.61 -88.44
C GLN A 235 43.18 -73.13 -87.03
N ASP A 236 44.24 -73.92 -86.87
CA ASP A 236 44.55 -74.51 -85.57
C ASP A 236 45.38 -73.58 -84.66
N LEU A 237 45.99 -72.53 -85.23
CA LEU A 237 46.55 -71.40 -84.47
C LEU A 237 45.44 -70.42 -84.04
N GLU A 238 44.53 -70.06 -84.94
CA GLU A 238 43.40 -69.15 -84.62
C GLU A 238 42.55 -69.64 -83.44
N ARG A 239 42.30 -70.96 -83.37
CA ARG A 239 41.56 -71.59 -82.25
C ARG A 239 42.24 -71.38 -80.90
N LYS A 240 43.57 -71.51 -80.84
CA LYS A 240 44.34 -71.41 -79.58
C LYS A 240 44.37 -69.97 -79.06
N VAL A 241 44.51 -68.99 -79.96
CA VAL A 241 44.48 -67.56 -79.59
C VAL A 241 43.08 -67.13 -79.13
N ARG A 242 42.02 -67.57 -79.82
CA ARG A 242 40.63 -67.29 -79.41
C ARG A 242 40.34 -67.85 -78.02
N ALA A 243 40.61 -69.14 -77.78
CA ALA A 243 40.36 -69.78 -76.49
C ALA A 243 41.05 -69.07 -75.31
N ALA A 244 42.27 -68.53 -75.50
CA ALA A 244 42.98 -67.76 -74.47
C ALA A 244 42.34 -66.37 -74.23
N GLY A 245 41.92 -65.68 -75.29
CA GLY A 245 41.21 -64.40 -75.19
C GLY A 245 39.82 -64.53 -74.56
N ASP A 246 39.09 -65.59 -74.92
CA ASP A 246 37.77 -65.89 -74.36
C ASP A 246 37.85 -66.18 -72.86
N ALA A 247 38.85 -66.96 -72.42
CA ALA A 247 39.07 -67.28 -71.01
C ALA A 247 39.39 -66.02 -70.16
N LEU A 248 40.32 -65.17 -70.61
CA LEU A 248 40.66 -63.92 -69.91
C LEU A 248 39.47 -62.94 -69.87
N THR A 249 38.65 -62.94 -70.93
CA THR A 249 37.43 -62.13 -70.99
C THR A 249 36.39 -62.62 -69.98
N GLN A 250 36.22 -63.94 -69.82
CA GLN A 250 35.33 -64.52 -68.81
C GLN A 250 35.79 -64.19 -67.38
N GLU A 251 37.09 -64.26 -67.08
CA GLU A 251 37.63 -63.93 -65.76
C GLU A 251 37.43 -62.44 -65.41
N GLN A 252 37.69 -61.53 -66.35
CA GLN A 252 37.39 -60.10 -66.13
C GLN A 252 35.90 -59.82 -65.99
N GLN A 253 35.03 -60.53 -66.73
CA GLN A 253 33.58 -60.42 -66.58
C GLN A 253 33.09 -60.93 -65.22
N ALA A 254 33.66 -62.04 -64.71
CA ALA A 254 33.36 -62.56 -63.38
C ALA A 254 33.75 -61.58 -62.28
N LEU A 255 34.99 -61.05 -62.30
CA LEU A 255 35.46 -60.06 -61.33
C LEU A 255 34.70 -58.72 -61.41
N ALA A 256 34.26 -58.32 -62.61
CA ALA A 256 33.41 -57.15 -62.78
C ALA A 256 31.98 -57.37 -62.26
N ALA A 257 31.42 -58.57 -62.42
CA ALA A 257 30.12 -58.93 -61.87
C ALA A 257 30.15 -59.03 -60.34
N GLU A 258 31.20 -59.62 -59.77
CA GLU A 258 31.40 -59.72 -58.32
C GLU A 258 31.62 -58.33 -57.68
N ARG A 259 32.42 -57.46 -58.30
CA ARG A 259 32.57 -56.06 -57.84
C ARG A 259 31.28 -55.25 -57.92
N ARG A 260 30.46 -55.46 -58.95
CA ARG A 260 29.12 -54.85 -59.02
C ARG A 260 28.26 -55.34 -57.87
N ARG A 261 28.12 -56.66 -57.73
CA ARG A 261 27.35 -57.27 -56.65
C ARG A 261 27.77 -56.79 -55.26
N LEU A 262 29.06 -56.70 -54.97
CA LEU A 262 29.54 -56.18 -53.68
C LEU A 262 29.25 -54.68 -53.50
N GLY A 263 29.22 -53.90 -54.58
CA GLY A 263 28.77 -52.50 -54.55
C GLY A 263 27.26 -52.39 -54.32
N ASP A 264 26.47 -53.19 -55.02
CA ASP A 264 25.01 -53.26 -54.91
C ASP A 264 24.58 -53.74 -53.49
N ASP A 265 25.23 -54.79 -52.98
CA ASP A 265 25.04 -55.33 -51.63
C ASP A 265 25.45 -54.28 -50.56
N HIS A 266 26.56 -53.56 -50.74
CA HIS A 266 26.97 -52.49 -49.82
C HIS A 266 26.02 -51.29 -49.85
N GLN A 267 25.56 -50.88 -51.03
CA GLN A 267 24.57 -49.81 -51.19
C GLN A 267 23.22 -50.21 -50.58
N SER A 268 22.82 -51.47 -50.71
CA SER A 268 21.61 -52.02 -50.07
C SER A 268 21.74 -52.09 -48.54
N LEU A 269 22.92 -52.42 -48.01
CA LEU A 269 23.18 -52.40 -46.57
C LEU A 269 23.16 -50.99 -46.00
N GLU A 270 23.78 -50.00 -46.67
CA GLU A 270 23.73 -48.61 -46.21
C GLU A 270 22.33 -47.99 -46.39
N SER A 271 21.57 -48.31 -47.44
CA SER A 271 20.16 -47.87 -47.54
C SER A 271 19.34 -48.46 -46.38
N THR A 272 19.43 -49.78 -46.16
CA THR A 272 18.76 -50.48 -45.05
C THR A 272 19.17 -49.90 -43.70
N ARG A 273 20.43 -49.51 -43.51
CA ARG A 273 20.92 -48.85 -42.31
C ARG A 273 20.30 -47.47 -42.12
N THR A 274 20.22 -46.64 -43.18
CA THR A 274 19.57 -45.33 -43.09
C THR A 274 18.06 -45.45 -42.83
N ASP A 275 17.38 -46.45 -43.38
CA ASP A 275 15.96 -46.71 -43.12
C ASP A 275 15.72 -47.28 -41.72
N LEU A 276 16.63 -48.10 -41.19
CA LEU A 276 16.59 -48.53 -39.80
C LEU A 276 16.85 -47.37 -38.83
N GLN A 277 17.79 -46.46 -39.14
CA GLN A 277 18.02 -45.27 -38.30
C GLN A 277 16.78 -44.37 -38.30
N ARG A 278 16.22 -44.04 -39.47
CA ARG A 278 14.95 -43.29 -39.58
C ARG A 278 13.87 -43.92 -38.71
N ARG A 279 13.66 -45.23 -38.80
CA ARG A 279 12.65 -45.95 -38.00
C ARG A 279 12.95 -46.00 -36.50
N VAL A 280 14.20 -45.81 -36.06
CA VAL A 280 14.52 -45.59 -34.64
C VAL A 280 14.17 -44.16 -34.25
N ASP A 281 14.60 -43.18 -35.05
CA ASP A 281 14.32 -41.75 -34.83
C ASP A 281 12.80 -41.46 -34.81
N ASP A 282 12.04 -42.12 -35.69
CA ASP A 282 10.57 -42.06 -35.77
C ASP A 282 9.93 -42.65 -34.50
N VAL A 283 10.38 -43.83 -34.04
CA VAL A 283 9.86 -44.49 -32.84
C VAL A 283 10.22 -43.73 -31.56
N GLU A 284 11.38 -43.09 -31.49
CA GLU A 284 11.74 -42.20 -30.38
C GLU A 284 10.87 -40.93 -30.37
N GLN A 285 10.54 -40.37 -31.54
CA GLN A 285 9.60 -39.25 -31.67
C GLN A 285 8.17 -39.65 -31.30
N GLU A 286 7.65 -40.77 -31.81
CA GLU A 286 6.33 -41.31 -31.43
C GLU A 286 6.25 -41.57 -29.93
N ARG A 287 7.29 -42.15 -29.34
CA ARG A 287 7.37 -42.39 -27.90
C ARG A 287 7.37 -41.10 -27.09
N ALA A 288 8.20 -40.12 -27.46
CA ALA A 288 8.22 -38.81 -26.80
C ALA A 288 6.86 -38.09 -26.89
N ALA A 289 6.16 -38.23 -28.03
CA ALA A 289 4.81 -37.70 -28.21
C ALA A 289 3.77 -38.44 -27.34
N LEU A 290 3.87 -39.77 -27.21
CA LEU A 290 3.00 -40.58 -26.35
C LEU A 290 3.24 -40.30 -24.86
N ASP A 291 4.49 -40.20 -24.42
CA ASP A 291 4.85 -39.87 -23.04
C ASP A 291 4.36 -38.45 -22.68
N ALA A 292 4.45 -37.48 -23.60
CA ALA A 292 3.89 -36.15 -23.43
C ALA A 292 2.34 -36.15 -23.40
N GLN A 293 1.68 -36.94 -24.26
CA GLN A 293 0.22 -37.10 -24.22
C GLN A 293 -0.24 -37.78 -22.93
N ALA A 294 0.50 -38.76 -22.41
CA ALA A 294 0.19 -39.42 -21.14
C ALA A 294 0.28 -38.46 -19.96
N ALA A 295 1.30 -37.59 -19.92
CA ALA A 295 1.44 -36.54 -18.92
C ALA A 295 0.30 -35.51 -18.98
N GLU A 296 -0.06 -35.04 -20.17
CA GLU A 296 -1.17 -34.10 -20.39
C GLU A 296 -2.52 -34.73 -20.00
N LEU A 297 -2.75 -36.01 -20.33
CA LEU A 297 -3.95 -36.74 -19.93
C LEU A 297 -4.02 -36.96 -18.41
N ALA A 298 -2.89 -37.23 -17.75
CA ALA A 298 -2.84 -37.35 -16.29
C ALA A 298 -3.17 -36.01 -15.60
N HIS A 299 -2.57 -34.91 -16.05
CA HIS A 299 -2.88 -33.57 -15.53
C HIS A 299 -4.34 -33.19 -15.75
N ARG A 300 -4.90 -33.47 -16.94
CA ARG A 300 -6.34 -33.26 -17.21
C ARG A 300 -7.23 -34.14 -16.35
N ALA A 301 -6.84 -35.38 -16.05
CA ALA A 301 -7.60 -36.26 -15.17
C ALA A 301 -7.62 -35.74 -13.72
N GLU A 302 -6.49 -35.24 -13.21
CA GLU A 302 -6.41 -34.61 -11.89
C GLU A 302 -7.23 -33.30 -11.84
N GLU A 303 -7.15 -32.44 -12.87
CA GLU A 303 -7.94 -31.22 -12.92
C GLU A 303 -9.45 -31.51 -13.03
N LEU A 304 -9.85 -32.51 -13.82
CA LEU A 304 -11.25 -32.96 -13.92
C LEU A 304 -11.73 -33.56 -12.60
N ALA A 305 -10.91 -34.32 -11.88
CA ALA A 305 -11.26 -34.85 -10.56
C ALA A 305 -11.43 -33.73 -9.53
N ARG A 306 -10.56 -32.71 -9.54
CA ARG A 306 -10.69 -31.53 -8.67
C ARG A 306 -11.95 -30.73 -8.99
N ARG A 307 -12.20 -30.43 -10.28
CA ARG A 307 -13.42 -29.75 -10.74
C ARG A 307 -14.70 -30.54 -10.43
N ALA A 308 -14.66 -31.87 -10.51
CA ALA A 308 -15.78 -32.72 -10.11
C ALA A 308 -16.06 -32.60 -8.60
N ALA A 309 -15.03 -32.68 -7.75
CA ALA A 309 -15.19 -32.48 -6.31
C ALA A 309 -15.66 -31.06 -5.93
N GLU A 310 -15.17 -30.03 -6.63
CA GLU A 310 -15.66 -28.64 -6.51
C GLU A 310 -17.15 -28.53 -6.89
N VAL A 311 -17.57 -29.19 -7.97
CA VAL A 311 -18.97 -29.22 -8.44
C VAL A 311 -19.87 -30.03 -7.50
N ASP A 312 -19.45 -31.20 -7.03
CA ASP A 312 -20.21 -32.02 -6.09
C ASP A 312 -20.39 -31.31 -4.74
N ALA A 313 -19.35 -30.61 -4.25
CA ALA A 313 -19.45 -29.78 -3.06
C ALA A 313 -20.40 -28.58 -3.27
N ALA A 314 -20.36 -27.93 -4.43
CA ALA A 314 -21.28 -26.85 -4.78
C ALA A 314 -22.73 -27.34 -4.92
N ILE A 315 -22.95 -28.52 -5.51
CA ILE A 315 -24.26 -29.18 -5.61
C ILE A 315 -24.77 -29.56 -4.22
N ALA A 316 -23.93 -30.12 -3.34
CA ALA A 316 -24.31 -30.46 -1.98
C ALA A 316 -24.72 -29.20 -1.17
N ALA A 317 -23.92 -28.13 -1.24
CA ALA A 317 -24.25 -26.85 -0.62
C ALA A 317 -25.53 -26.23 -1.21
N GLN A 318 -25.72 -26.28 -2.53
CA GLN A 318 -26.92 -25.81 -3.20
C GLN A 318 -28.16 -26.66 -2.83
N GLN A 319 -28.02 -27.98 -2.70
CA GLN A 319 -29.10 -28.86 -2.25
C GLN A 319 -29.46 -28.60 -0.78
N GLN A 320 -28.47 -28.34 0.08
CA GLN A 320 -28.69 -27.98 1.48
C GLN A 320 -29.41 -26.63 1.60
N GLU A 321 -28.99 -25.63 0.82
CA GLU A 321 -29.63 -24.31 0.81
C GLU A 321 -31.02 -24.33 0.12
N LEU A 322 -31.20 -25.10 -0.95
CA LEU A 322 -32.53 -25.34 -1.54
C LEU A 322 -33.45 -26.11 -0.57
N SER A 323 -32.92 -27.03 0.23
CA SER A 323 -33.70 -27.71 1.27
C SER A 323 -34.09 -26.76 2.40
N ARG A 324 -33.21 -25.82 2.75
CA ARG A 324 -33.49 -24.73 3.69
C ARG A 324 -34.60 -23.83 3.14
N ILE A 325 -34.43 -23.31 1.93
CA ILE A 325 -35.37 -22.40 1.25
C ILE A 325 -36.74 -23.08 1.01
N ALA A 326 -36.78 -24.36 0.62
CA ALA A 326 -38.03 -25.10 0.45
C ALA A 326 -38.73 -25.44 1.78
N GLY A 327 -38.02 -25.36 2.90
CA GLY A 327 -38.57 -25.48 4.26
C GLY A 327 -39.00 -24.16 4.89
N LEU A 328 -38.55 -23.00 4.37
CA LEU A 328 -38.98 -21.68 4.84
C LEU A 328 -40.39 -21.36 4.34
N THR A 329 -41.26 -20.90 5.24
CA THR A 329 -42.48 -20.20 4.82
C THR A 329 -42.16 -18.77 4.37
N ALA A 330 -43.14 -18.11 3.73
CA ALA A 330 -43.05 -16.70 3.40
C ALA A 330 -42.98 -15.78 4.65
N GLU A 331 -43.35 -16.28 5.83
CA GLU A 331 -43.19 -15.55 7.10
C GLU A 331 -41.77 -15.74 7.66
N ASP A 332 -41.21 -16.96 7.62
CA ASP A 332 -39.84 -17.23 8.08
C ASP A 332 -38.79 -16.48 7.26
N ALA A 333 -38.89 -16.54 5.93
CA ALA A 333 -37.98 -15.81 5.03
C ALA A 333 -38.07 -14.28 5.23
N ARG A 334 -39.25 -13.77 5.61
CA ARG A 334 -39.46 -12.36 5.95
C ARG A 334 -38.88 -12.02 7.32
N ALA A 335 -38.97 -12.93 8.30
CA ALA A 335 -38.39 -12.76 9.63
C ALA A 335 -36.85 -12.78 9.59
N GLU A 336 -36.25 -13.69 8.82
CA GLU A 336 -34.79 -13.74 8.60
C GLU A 336 -34.28 -12.46 7.92
N LEU A 337 -34.96 -12.00 6.86
CA LEU A 337 -34.65 -10.73 6.20
C LEU A 337 -34.76 -9.54 7.17
N LEU A 338 -35.84 -9.45 7.94
CA LEU A 338 -36.03 -8.39 8.95
C LEU A 338 -34.94 -8.42 10.01
N SER A 339 -34.57 -9.60 10.53
CA SER A 339 -33.48 -9.74 11.51
C SER A 339 -32.14 -9.25 10.96
N SER A 340 -31.82 -9.58 9.71
CA SER A 340 -30.57 -9.11 9.06
C SER A 340 -30.55 -7.58 8.90
N GLN A 341 -31.69 -6.97 8.56
CA GLN A 341 -31.82 -5.52 8.43
C GLN A 341 -31.82 -4.83 9.79
N GLU A 342 -32.40 -5.43 10.83
CA GLU A 342 -32.34 -4.92 12.20
C GLU A 342 -30.91 -4.83 12.72
N GLU A 343 -30.03 -5.79 12.44
CA GLU A 343 -28.62 -5.70 12.86
C GLU A 343 -27.87 -4.57 12.16
N VAL A 344 -28.06 -4.40 10.84
CA VAL A 344 -27.48 -3.29 10.07
C VAL A 344 -28.00 -1.94 10.58
N VAL A 345 -29.31 -1.79 10.71
CA VAL A 345 -29.95 -0.57 11.23
C VAL A 345 -29.52 -0.29 12.68
N ARG A 346 -29.36 -1.30 13.53
CA ARG A 346 -28.86 -1.15 14.91
C ARG A 346 -27.41 -0.65 14.94
N ARG A 347 -26.55 -1.17 14.06
CA ARG A 347 -25.15 -0.72 13.90
C ARG A 347 -25.07 0.73 13.42
N ASP A 348 -25.82 1.07 12.37
CA ASP A 348 -25.80 2.41 11.79
C ASP A 348 -26.45 3.43 12.73
N SER A 349 -27.51 3.05 13.45
CA SER A 349 -28.10 3.86 14.52
C SER A 349 -27.10 4.13 15.65
N ALA A 350 -26.33 3.13 16.08
CA ALA A 350 -25.31 3.32 17.11
C ALA A 350 -24.17 4.25 16.66
N LEU A 351 -23.78 4.21 15.39
CA LEU A 351 -22.82 5.16 14.80
C LEU A 351 -23.42 6.57 14.68
N MET A 352 -24.69 6.69 14.29
CA MET A 352 -25.40 7.96 14.20
C MET A 352 -25.58 8.61 15.58
N ILE A 353 -25.98 7.85 16.60
CA ILE A 353 -26.12 8.32 17.99
C ILE A 353 -24.79 8.89 18.49
N ARG A 354 -23.69 8.12 18.40
CA ARG A 354 -22.36 8.58 18.82
C ARG A 354 -21.90 9.85 18.09
N ARG A 355 -22.26 10.00 16.81
CA ARG A 355 -21.97 11.20 16.01
C ARG A 355 -22.76 12.41 16.52
N VAL A 356 -24.07 12.24 16.73
CA VAL A 356 -24.96 13.28 17.26
C VAL A 356 -24.55 13.69 18.69
N GLU A 357 -24.14 12.73 19.54
CA GLU A 357 -23.61 13.00 20.88
C GLU A 357 -22.31 13.82 20.82
N ALA A 358 -21.35 13.43 19.96
CA ALA A 358 -20.10 14.18 19.78
C ALA A 358 -20.33 15.59 19.21
N ASP A 359 -21.27 15.74 18.28
CA ASP A 359 -21.65 17.04 17.69
C ASP A 359 -22.39 17.93 18.70
N ALA A 360 -23.26 17.35 19.53
CA ALA A 360 -23.92 18.03 20.62
C ALA A 360 -22.92 18.48 21.70
N GLN A 361 -22.00 17.62 22.14
CA GLN A 361 -20.93 17.97 23.08
C GLN A 361 -20.02 19.08 22.55
N ARG A 362 -19.64 19.00 21.27
CA ARG A 362 -18.82 20.02 20.59
C ARG A 362 -19.53 21.37 20.53
N THR A 363 -20.82 21.38 20.17
CA THR A 363 -21.66 22.59 20.11
C THR A 363 -21.91 23.17 21.50
N ALA A 364 -22.18 22.32 22.50
CA ALA A 364 -22.34 22.73 23.89
C ALA A 364 -21.05 23.36 24.46
N LYS A 365 -19.88 22.78 24.17
CA LYS A 365 -18.58 23.33 24.59
C LYS A 365 -18.25 24.67 23.92
N GLN A 366 -18.70 24.89 22.69
CA GLN A 366 -18.61 26.20 22.03
C GLN A 366 -19.59 27.22 22.67
N ARG A 367 -20.85 26.83 22.89
CA ARG A 367 -21.86 27.71 23.50
C ARG A 367 -21.54 28.08 24.95
N ALA A 368 -21.04 27.14 25.75
CA ALA A 368 -20.60 27.41 27.12
C ALA A 368 -19.45 28.43 27.16
N ARG A 369 -18.48 28.34 26.24
CA ARG A 369 -17.41 29.35 26.10
C ARG A 369 -17.95 30.73 25.72
N ALA A 370 -18.93 30.80 24.83
CA ALA A 370 -19.59 32.06 24.48
C ALA A 370 -20.33 32.66 25.70
N ILE A 371 -21.12 31.87 26.41
CA ILE A 371 -21.87 32.30 27.61
C ILE A 371 -20.92 32.84 28.70
N VAL A 372 -19.81 32.15 28.97
CA VAL A 372 -18.80 32.62 29.95
C VAL A 372 -18.11 33.90 29.47
N ALA A 373 -17.75 34.00 28.18
CA ALA A 373 -17.14 35.20 27.63
C ALA A 373 -18.08 36.41 27.67
N ASP A 374 -19.35 36.23 27.26
CA ASP A 374 -20.38 37.29 27.30
C ASP A 374 -20.71 37.70 28.74
N ALA A 375 -20.76 36.76 29.69
CA ALA A 375 -20.97 37.07 31.10
C ALA A 375 -19.80 37.89 31.69
N ILE A 376 -18.55 37.51 31.40
CA ILE A 376 -17.37 38.27 31.84
C ILE A 376 -17.32 39.65 31.17
N GLN A 377 -17.56 39.74 29.85
CA GLN A 377 -17.51 41.01 29.10
C GLN A 377 -18.55 42.04 29.59
N ARG A 378 -19.65 41.59 30.19
CA ARG A 378 -20.70 42.47 30.74
C ARG A 378 -20.38 43.00 32.15
N VAL A 379 -19.31 42.56 32.80
CA VAL A 379 -18.88 43.04 34.13
C VAL A 379 -17.71 44.02 33.98
N ALA A 380 -17.88 45.24 34.50
CA ALA A 380 -16.86 46.28 34.44
C ALA A 380 -15.72 46.01 35.45
N SER A 381 -14.53 45.70 34.95
CA SER A 381 -13.39 45.20 35.74
C SER A 381 -12.48 46.32 36.30
N ASP A 382 -13.03 47.22 37.11
CA ASP A 382 -12.24 48.23 37.86
C ASP A 382 -11.97 47.76 39.31
N GLN A 383 -11.19 46.68 39.46
CA GLN A 383 -10.74 46.18 40.76
C GLN A 383 -9.22 45.97 40.78
N THR A 384 -8.52 46.74 41.61
CA THR A 384 -7.07 46.64 41.81
C THR A 384 -6.73 45.63 42.91
N ALA A 385 -5.63 44.89 42.76
CA ALA A 385 -5.16 43.98 43.81
C ALA A 385 -4.73 44.79 45.04
N GLN A 386 -5.39 44.55 46.18
CA GLN A 386 -5.19 45.32 47.41
C GLN A 386 -4.09 44.69 48.27
N THR A 387 -3.06 45.46 48.58
CA THR A 387 -1.94 45.01 49.42
C THR A 387 -2.42 44.77 50.85
N VAL A 388 -2.03 43.63 51.44
CA VAL A 388 -2.46 43.20 52.78
C VAL A 388 -1.91 44.09 53.92
N VAL A 389 -0.99 45.00 53.63
CA VAL A 389 -0.36 45.91 54.59
C VAL A 389 -0.94 47.32 54.45
N ALA A 390 -1.49 47.84 55.54
CA ALA A 390 -1.90 49.24 55.63
C ALA A 390 -0.67 50.12 55.89
N VAL A 391 -0.20 50.81 54.85
CA VAL A 391 0.88 51.80 54.93
C VAL A 391 0.26 53.15 55.32
N LEU A 392 0.62 53.67 56.50
CA LEU A 392 0.23 55.00 56.93
C LEU A 392 1.39 55.96 56.67
N HIS A 393 1.16 56.97 55.84
CA HIS A 393 2.14 58.01 55.53
C HIS A 393 2.07 59.11 56.60
N LEU A 394 3.22 59.53 57.11
CA LEU A 394 3.35 60.58 58.11
C LEU A 394 3.67 61.92 57.41
N PRO A 395 3.12 63.06 57.88
CA PRO A 395 3.46 64.36 57.31
C PRO A 395 4.87 64.87 57.68
N ALA A 396 5.54 64.23 58.64
CA ALA A 396 6.96 64.43 58.98
C ALA A 396 7.46 63.31 59.93
N ASP A 397 8.76 63.04 59.96
CA ASP A 397 9.37 62.05 60.87
C ASP A 397 9.29 62.43 62.37
N ASP A 398 9.01 63.69 62.73
CA ASP A 398 8.79 64.07 64.14
C ASP A 398 7.55 63.36 64.74
N VAL A 399 6.55 63.11 63.89
CA VAL A 399 5.34 62.35 64.20
C VAL A 399 5.72 60.92 64.61
N LYS A 400 6.71 60.30 63.94
CA LYS A 400 7.23 58.96 64.26
C LYS A 400 7.70 58.88 65.72
N GLY A 401 8.41 59.92 66.18
CA GLY A 401 8.82 60.07 67.58
C GLY A 401 7.64 60.28 68.55
N ARG A 402 6.59 61.00 68.14
CA ARG A 402 5.35 61.17 68.93
C ARG A 402 4.53 59.88 69.03
N ILE A 403 4.49 59.05 67.99
CA ILE A 403 3.82 57.74 67.97
C ILE A 403 4.49 56.77 68.95
N ILE A 404 5.82 56.70 68.98
CA ILE A 404 6.57 55.89 69.95
C ILE A 404 6.34 56.44 71.37
N GLY A 405 6.54 57.75 71.54
CA GLY A 405 6.52 58.40 72.85
C GLY A 405 7.72 58.02 73.74
N ARG A 406 7.81 58.62 74.93
CA ARG A 406 8.88 58.29 75.88
C ARG A 406 8.79 56.82 76.29
N GLU A 407 9.91 56.09 76.18
CA GLU A 407 10.03 54.67 76.56
C GLU A 407 9.10 53.72 75.78
N GLY A 408 8.56 54.15 74.63
CA GLY A 408 7.56 53.38 73.90
C GLY A 408 6.16 53.38 74.55
N ARG A 409 5.88 54.30 75.47
CA ARG A 409 4.60 54.35 76.21
C ARG A 409 3.39 54.53 75.31
N ASN A 410 3.50 55.36 74.26
CA ASN A 410 2.37 55.70 73.39
C ASN A 410 2.06 54.53 72.45
N ILE A 411 3.08 53.99 71.78
CA ILE A 411 2.95 52.80 70.93
C ILE A 411 2.42 51.60 71.72
N ARG A 412 2.95 51.31 72.92
CA ARG A 412 2.43 50.21 73.76
C ARG A 412 0.97 50.41 74.18
N ALA A 413 0.57 51.63 74.50
CA ALA A 413 -0.83 51.93 74.79
C ALA A 413 -1.71 51.66 73.55
N PHE A 414 -1.30 52.16 72.39
CA PHE A 414 -1.99 51.93 71.12
C PHE A 414 -2.11 50.44 70.78
N GLU A 415 -1.03 49.67 70.84
CA GLU A 415 -1.05 48.23 70.57
C GLU A 415 -1.97 47.48 71.55
N THR A 416 -1.97 47.89 72.83
CA THR A 416 -2.78 47.27 73.89
C THR A 416 -4.27 47.60 73.81
N ILE A 417 -4.62 48.83 73.40
CA ILE A 417 -6.01 49.30 73.26
C ILE A 417 -6.61 48.79 71.96
N THR A 418 -5.91 48.99 70.83
CA THR A 418 -6.44 48.70 69.49
C THR A 418 -6.29 47.22 69.09
N GLY A 419 -5.35 46.48 69.68
CA GLY A 419 -4.96 45.16 69.22
C GLY A 419 -4.26 45.15 67.84
N VAL A 420 -3.72 46.30 67.40
CA VAL A 420 -2.99 46.46 66.14
C VAL A 420 -1.53 46.75 66.44
N ASN A 421 -0.62 45.90 65.93
CA ASN A 421 0.83 46.10 66.08
C ASN A 421 1.32 47.20 65.13
N VAL A 422 2.23 48.04 65.61
CA VAL A 422 2.72 49.21 64.87
C VAL A 422 4.18 48.99 64.51
N ILE A 423 4.43 48.51 63.28
CA ILE A 423 5.78 48.22 62.82
C ILE A 423 6.40 49.53 62.33
N ILE A 424 7.44 49.95 63.05
CA ILE A 424 8.25 51.14 62.76
C ILE A 424 9.62 50.65 62.31
N ASP A 425 9.93 50.92 61.05
CA ASP A 425 11.13 50.49 60.34
C ASP A 425 11.96 51.71 59.89
N ASP A 426 13.14 51.50 59.30
CA ASP A 426 14.02 52.57 58.79
C ASP A 426 13.45 53.32 57.56
N THR A 427 12.27 52.91 57.06
CA THR A 427 11.54 53.64 56.01
C THR A 427 11.16 55.06 56.50
N PRO A 428 11.56 56.15 55.83
CA PRO A 428 11.21 57.52 56.23
C PRO A 428 9.72 57.79 56.00
N GLU A 429 9.12 58.67 56.80
CA GLU A 429 7.75 59.20 56.60
C GLU A 429 6.64 58.13 56.50
N ALA A 430 6.89 56.89 56.96
CA ALA A 430 5.91 55.80 56.89
C ALA A 430 5.91 54.91 58.15
N VAL A 431 4.73 54.35 58.45
CA VAL A 431 4.49 53.37 59.51
C VAL A 431 3.60 52.25 58.98
N LEU A 432 3.90 51.00 59.32
CA LEU A 432 3.18 49.82 58.82
C LEU A 432 2.28 49.24 59.92
N LEU A 433 0.98 49.15 59.65
CA LEU A 433 0.02 48.59 60.60
C LEU A 433 -0.23 47.10 60.33
N SER A 434 0.01 46.29 61.36
CA SER A 434 -0.09 44.84 61.30
C SER A 434 -1.11 44.32 62.32
N CYS A 435 -2.25 43.85 61.84
CA CYS A 435 -3.25 43.13 62.62
C CYS A 435 -3.88 42.05 61.74
N PHE A 436 -4.12 40.88 62.30
CA PHE A 436 -4.69 39.75 61.55
C PHE A 436 -6.13 40.05 61.13
N ASP A 437 -6.97 40.46 62.08
CA ASP A 437 -8.32 41.00 61.88
C ASP A 437 -8.27 42.27 60.97
N PRO A 438 -8.90 42.24 59.78
CA PRO A 438 -8.83 43.33 58.82
C PRO A 438 -9.67 44.55 59.23
N VAL A 439 -10.80 44.33 59.93
CA VAL A 439 -11.67 45.42 60.40
C VAL A 439 -10.95 46.18 61.51
N ARG A 440 -10.31 45.46 62.43
CA ARG A 440 -9.47 46.05 63.49
C ARG A 440 -8.23 46.74 62.94
N ARG A 441 -7.62 46.23 61.87
CA ARG A 441 -6.53 46.90 61.13
C ARG A 441 -6.97 48.28 60.62
N GLU A 442 -8.18 48.38 60.09
CA GLU A 442 -8.75 49.66 59.63
C GLU A 442 -9.11 50.59 60.79
N ILE A 443 -9.72 50.08 61.87
CA ILE A 443 -9.98 50.87 63.09
C ILE A 443 -8.67 51.45 63.61
N GLY A 444 -7.60 50.65 63.69
CA GLY A 444 -6.26 51.12 64.04
C GLY A 444 -5.73 52.20 63.07
N ARG A 445 -5.93 52.04 61.76
CA ARG A 445 -5.52 53.04 60.77
C ARG A 445 -6.23 54.38 60.97
N ILE A 446 -7.55 54.37 61.16
CA ILE A 446 -8.34 55.59 61.39
C ILE A 446 -8.05 56.20 62.76
N THR A 447 -7.86 55.36 63.79
CA THR A 447 -7.41 55.81 65.13
C THR A 447 -6.07 56.54 65.03
N LEU A 448 -5.07 55.95 64.35
CA LEU A 448 -3.73 56.53 64.25
C LEU A 448 -3.72 57.78 63.37
N GLN A 449 -4.47 57.80 62.26
CA GLN A 449 -4.67 59.01 61.44
C GLN A 449 -5.25 60.16 62.28
N THR A 450 -6.35 59.91 62.99
CA THR A 450 -7.00 60.90 63.88
C THR A 450 -6.05 61.47 64.94
N LEU A 451 -5.16 60.62 65.48
CA LEU A 451 -4.16 61.02 66.48
C LEU A 451 -2.97 61.81 65.89
N ILE A 452 -2.64 61.58 64.61
CA ILE A 452 -1.67 62.38 63.86
C ILE A 452 -2.26 63.76 63.56
N ASP A 453 -3.54 63.82 63.18
CA ASP A 453 -4.24 65.05 62.81
C ASP A 453 -4.55 65.97 64.01
N ASP A 454 -4.92 65.41 65.19
CA ASP A 454 -4.94 66.15 66.48
C ASP A 454 -3.52 66.44 67.01
N GLY A 455 -2.51 65.73 66.48
CA GLY A 455 -1.10 65.85 66.84
C GLY A 455 -0.71 65.39 68.25
N ARG A 456 -1.68 65.00 69.09
CA ARG A 456 -1.55 64.72 70.53
C ARG A 456 -1.73 63.23 70.86
N ILE A 457 -0.65 62.49 70.77
CA ILE A 457 -0.64 61.03 70.98
C ILE A 457 -0.38 60.75 72.47
N HIS A 458 -1.44 60.43 73.23
CA HIS A 458 -1.43 60.14 74.68
C HIS A 458 -2.43 59.00 75.00
N PRO A 459 -2.23 58.16 76.04
CA PRO A 459 -3.10 57.01 76.33
C PRO A 459 -4.62 57.28 76.33
N HIS A 460 -5.14 58.25 77.10
CA HIS A 460 -6.57 58.59 77.06
C HIS A 460 -7.05 59.07 75.68
N ARG A 461 -6.22 59.81 74.92
CA ARG A 461 -6.60 60.21 73.55
C ARG A 461 -6.66 59.02 72.60
N ILE A 462 -5.84 58.00 72.81
CA ILE A 462 -5.88 56.75 72.05
C ILE A 462 -7.20 56.01 72.33
N GLU A 463 -7.64 55.94 73.59
CA GLU A 463 -8.95 55.36 73.97
C GLU A 463 -10.11 56.14 73.34
N GLU A 464 -10.14 57.46 73.49
CA GLU A 464 -11.15 58.35 72.89
C GLU A 464 -11.16 58.36 71.36
N ALA A 465 -10.02 58.10 70.71
CA ALA A 465 -9.93 57.98 69.25
C ALA A 465 -10.33 56.59 68.77
N TYR A 466 -10.04 55.54 69.53
CA TYR A 466 -10.36 54.16 69.19
C TYR A 466 -11.87 53.91 69.13
N GLU A 467 -12.64 54.30 70.15
CA GLU A 467 -14.10 54.09 70.13
C GLU A 467 -14.77 54.89 69.01
N ARG A 468 -14.32 56.13 68.73
CA ARG A 468 -14.81 56.91 67.58
C ARG A 468 -14.47 56.27 66.23
N ALA A 469 -13.26 55.77 66.06
CA ALA A 469 -12.84 55.08 64.84
C ALA A 469 -13.58 53.75 64.66
N ARG A 470 -13.93 53.07 65.75
CA ARG A 470 -14.76 51.87 65.77
C ARG A 470 -16.19 52.17 65.29
N ASP A 471 -16.84 53.17 65.88
CA ASP A 471 -18.19 53.61 65.45
C ASP A 471 -18.20 54.03 63.96
N GLU A 472 -17.17 54.75 63.52
CA GLU A 472 -17.01 55.15 62.11
C GLU A 472 -16.84 53.94 61.18
N VAL A 473 -15.99 52.96 61.53
CA VAL A 473 -15.80 51.74 60.73
C VAL A 473 -17.07 50.89 60.70
N GLU A 474 -17.84 50.82 61.78
CA GLU A 474 -19.11 50.08 61.79
C GLU A 474 -20.12 50.69 60.80
N VAL A 475 -20.28 52.03 60.80
CA VAL A 475 -21.10 52.75 59.80
C VAL A 475 -20.55 52.57 58.37
N LEU A 476 -19.23 52.54 58.20
CA LEU A 476 -18.59 52.30 56.89
C LEU A 476 -18.70 50.84 56.41
N CYS A 477 -18.88 49.87 57.30
CA CYS A 477 -19.19 48.48 56.97
C CYS A 477 -20.66 48.35 56.55
N GLN A 478 -21.58 48.89 57.36
CA GLN A 478 -23.02 48.83 57.11
C GLN A 478 -23.40 49.43 55.74
N ARG A 479 -22.91 50.64 55.44
CA ARG A 479 -23.13 51.28 54.12
C ARG A 479 -22.60 50.45 52.95
N ALA A 480 -21.42 49.84 53.10
CA ALA A 480 -20.84 49.02 52.04
C ALA A 480 -21.63 47.73 51.80
N ALA A 481 -22.26 47.16 52.82
CA ALA A 481 -23.20 46.05 52.66
C ALA A 481 -24.46 46.50 51.91
N GLU A 482 -25.03 47.66 52.26
CA GLU A 482 -26.20 48.25 51.59
C GLU A 482 -25.91 48.57 50.11
N ASP A 483 -24.77 49.20 49.81
CA ASP A 483 -24.29 49.47 48.44
C ASP A 483 -24.11 48.18 47.63
N ALA A 484 -23.49 47.15 48.23
CA ALA A 484 -23.26 45.86 47.59
C ALA A 484 -24.59 45.12 47.30
N LEU A 485 -25.51 45.10 48.27
CA LEU A 485 -26.84 44.51 48.15
C LEU A 485 -27.66 45.18 47.04
N LEU A 486 -27.61 46.52 46.96
CA LEU A 486 -28.22 47.28 45.88
C LEU A 486 -27.60 46.93 44.51
N ALA A 487 -26.27 46.80 44.44
CA ALA A 487 -25.56 46.44 43.22
C ALA A 487 -25.90 45.02 42.72
N VAL A 488 -26.10 44.05 43.61
CA VAL A 488 -26.54 42.67 43.25
C VAL A 488 -28.06 42.49 43.24
N ARG A 489 -28.83 43.54 43.55
CA ARG A 489 -30.31 43.57 43.60
C ARG A 489 -30.95 42.60 44.61
N ILE A 490 -30.34 42.46 45.78
CA ILE A 490 -30.92 41.74 46.93
C ILE A 490 -31.49 42.78 47.90
N THR A 491 -32.74 42.62 48.34
CA THR A 491 -33.46 43.63 49.15
C THR A 491 -33.88 43.14 50.54
N ASP A 492 -33.75 41.84 50.80
CA ASP A 492 -34.40 41.10 51.88
C ASP A 492 -33.42 40.12 52.54
N LEU A 493 -32.21 40.60 52.86
CA LEU A 493 -31.20 39.85 53.60
C LEU A 493 -31.35 40.09 55.12
N HIS A 494 -31.14 39.05 55.94
CA HIS A 494 -31.24 39.16 57.40
C HIS A 494 -30.18 40.14 57.98
N PRO A 495 -30.51 41.04 58.94
CA PRO A 495 -29.59 42.09 59.41
C PRO A 495 -28.21 41.60 59.87
N GLU A 496 -28.13 40.45 60.55
CA GLU A 496 -26.86 39.83 60.94
C GLU A 496 -25.99 39.46 59.72
N LEU A 497 -26.59 38.94 58.65
CA LEU A 497 -25.88 38.66 57.40
C LEU A 497 -25.45 39.96 56.71
N VAL A 498 -26.25 41.04 56.77
CA VAL A 498 -25.85 42.37 56.27
C VAL A 498 -24.61 42.88 57.01
N SER A 499 -24.57 42.78 58.34
CA SER A 499 -23.40 43.17 59.14
C SER A 499 -22.15 42.37 58.76
N LEU A 500 -22.28 41.04 58.59
CA LEU A 500 -21.17 40.16 58.21
C LEU A 500 -20.67 40.42 56.78
N VAL A 501 -21.57 40.65 55.82
CA VAL A 501 -21.23 41.12 54.46
C VAL A 501 -20.43 42.43 54.52
N GLY A 502 -20.85 43.37 55.37
CA GLY A 502 -20.16 44.66 55.55
C GLY A 502 -18.71 44.52 56.02
N ARG A 503 -18.40 43.55 56.89
CA ARG A 503 -17.03 43.27 57.36
C ARG A 503 -16.10 42.78 56.24
N LEU A 504 -16.64 42.10 55.22
CA LEU A 504 -15.88 41.61 54.07
C LEU A 504 -15.32 42.72 53.19
N LYS A 505 -15.80 43.97 53.33
CA LYS A 505 -15.25 45.18 52.71
C LYS A 505 -13.77 45.39 53.03
N TYR A 506 -13.32 44.97 54.21
CA TYR A 506 -11.93 45.10 54.64
C TYR A 506 -11.14 43.80 54.52
N ARG A 507 -11.81 42.65 54.41
CA ARG A 507 -11.15 41.35 54.24
C ARG A 507 -10.61 41.19 52.82
N THR A 508 -9.39 40.70 52.72
CA THR A 508 -8.78 40.28 51.46
C THR A 508 -8.55 38.76 51.43
N SER A 509 -8.69 38.18 50.25
CA SER A 509 -8.46 36.76 49.93
C SER A 509 -7.88 36.71 48.52
N TYR A 510 -6.85 35.89 48.26
CA TYR A 510 -6.14 35.84 46.97
C TYR A 510 -5.75 37.22 46.38
N GLY A 511 -5.35 38.18 47.23
CA GLY A 511 -4.99 39.55 46.83
C GLY A 511 -6.17 40.44 46.38
N GLN A 512 -7.39 39.92 46.35
CA GLN A 512 -8.62 40.62 46.00
C GLN A 512 -9.40 41.01 47.27
N ASN A 513 -10.26 42.03 47.14
CA ASN A 513 -11.21 42.43 48.17
C ASN A 513 -12.40 41.46 48.19
N VAL A 514 -12.75 40.86 49.33
CA VAL A 514 -13.77 39.79 49.37
C VAL A 514 -15.16 40.34 49.03
N LEU A 515 -15.56 41.50 49.54
CA LEU A 515 -16.86 42.08 49.18
C LEU A 515 -16.95 42.45 47.69
N GLY A 516 -15.88 42.99 47.11
CA GLY A 516 -15.81 43.25 45.66
C GLY A 516 -15.91 41.98 44.82
N HIS A 517 -15.23 40.91 45.25
CA HIS A 517 -15.29 39.58 44.65
C HIS A 517 -16.69 38.95 44.74
N LEU A 518 -17.41 39.11 45.85
CA LEU A 518 -18.80 38.65 46.00
C LEU A 518 -19.76 39.35 45.04
N VAL A 519 -19.65 40.68 44.88
CA VAL A 519 -20.47 41.46 43.94
C VAL A 519 -20.18 41.05 42.50
N GLU A 520 -18.91 40.92 42.12
CA GLU A 520 -18.51 40.45 40.79
C GLU A 520 -19.00 39.02 40.51
N THR A 521 -18.81 38.10 41.46
CA THR A 521 -19.21 36.69 41.33
C THR A 521 -20.72 36.57 41.17
N ALA A 522 -21.51 37.35 41.91
CA ALA A 522 -22.96 37.46 41.71
C ALA A 522 -23.33 37.99 40.32
N HIS A 523 -22.64 39.02 39.82
CA HIS A 523 -22.88 39.58 38.48
C HIS A 523 -22.55 38.58 37.35
N ILE A 524 -21.42 37.86 37.45
CA ILE A 524 -21.03 36.83 36.47
C ILE A 524 -22.05 35.67 36.50
N ALA A 525 -22.39 35.15 37.69
CA ALA A 525 -23.32 34.04 37.84
C ALA A 525 -24.72 34.38 37.30
N ARG A 526 -25.22 35.57 37.62
CA ARG A 526 -26.47 36.13 37.06
C ARG A 526 -26.41 36.31 35.54
N GLY A 527 -25.26 36.70 35.00
CA GLY A 527 -25.02 36.80 33.55
C GLY A 527 -25.15 35.44 32.86
N MET A 528 -24.47 34.41 33.37
CA MET A 528 -24.53 33.05 32.83
C MET A 528 -25.94 32.45 32.94
N ALA A 529 -26.62 32.66 34.08
CA ALA A 529 -27.99 32.17 34.29
C ALA A 529 -28.98 32.73 33.25
N ALA A 530 -28.88 34.03 32.94
CA ALA A 530 -29.74 34.67 31.96
C ALA A 530 -29.57 34.10 30.54
N GLU A 531 -28.34 33.83 30.10
CA GLU A 531 -28.05 33.23 28.79
C GLU A 531 -28.40 31.73 28.70
N LEU A 532 -28.56 31.06 29.85
CA LEU A 532 -29.05 29.69 29.98
C LEU A 532 -30.57 29.59 30.17
N GLY A 533 -31.27 30.71 30.39
CA GLY A 533 -32.72 30.73 30.65
C GLY A 533 -33.12 30.24 32.05
N ILE A 534 -32.19 30.29 33.01
CA ILE A 534 -32.40 29.90 34.41
C ILE A 534 -32.80 31.15 35.22
N ASP A 535 -33.64 30.99 36.25
CA ASP A 535 -33.97 32.09 37.17
C ASP A 535 -32.70 32.60 37.86
N PRO A 536 -32.27 33.86 37.63
CA PRO A 536 -31.07 34.39 38.26
C PRO A 536 -31.19 34.55 39.77
N THR A 537 -32.40 34.49 40.36
CA THR A 537 -32.64 34.87 41.77
C THR A 537 -31.84 34.02 42.76
N VAL A 538 -31.96 32.69 42.69
CA VAL A 538 -31.26 31.76 43.61
C VAL A 538 -29.76 31.81 43.40
N VAL A 539 -29.30 31.72 42.15
CA VAL A 539 -27.88 31.69 41.78
C VAL A 539 -27.16 33.01 42.08
N ASN A 540 -27.80 34.17 41.87
CA ASN A 540 -27.25 35.48 42.25
C ASN A 540 -27.08 35.61 43.78
N ARG A 541 -28.03 35.07 44.55
CA ARG A 541 -27.99 35.08 46.02
C ARG A 541 -26.97 34.09 46.58
N GLY A 542 -26.89 32.87 46.04
CA GLY A 542 -25.84 31.89 46.35
C GLY A 542 -24.44 32.42 46.01
N ALA A 543 -24.26 32.97 44.80
CA ALA A 543 -23.01 33.57 44.37
C ALA A 543 -22.59 34.80 45.19
N PHE A 544 -23.53 35.61 45.68
CA PHE A 544 -23.24 36.72 46.59
C PHE A 544 -22.89 36.28 48.03
N LEU A 545 -23.32 35.09 48.46
CA LEU A 545 -23.14 34.60 49.83
C LEU A 545 -22.12 33.46 49.96
N HIS A 546 -21.59 32.91 48.86
CA HIS A 546 -20.70 31.73 48.88
C HIS A 546 -19.52 31.86 49.85
N ASP A 547 -18.94 33.07 49.93
CA ASP A 547 -17.75 33.36 50.72
C ASP A 547 -18.06 33.94 52.13
N ILE A 548 -19.33 33.99 52.53
CA ILE A 548 -19.77 34.68 53.77
C ILE A 548 -19.12 34.11 55.04
N GLY A 549 -18.75 32.82 55.04
CA GLY A 549 -18.04 32.18 56.15
C GLY A 549 -16.69 32.84 56.46
N LYS A 550 -16.04 33.50 55.49
CA LYS A 550 -14.79 34.25 55.71
C LYS A 550 -14.96 35.47 56.63
N ALA A 551 -16.19 35.85 56.99
CA ALA A 551 -16.45 36.83 58.05
C ALA A 551 -16.26 36.26 59.47
N LEU A 552 -16.20 34.93 59.64
CA LEU A 552 -16.25 34.22 60.93
C LEU A 552 -15.12 33.20 61.18
N THR A 553 -14.14 33.07 60.27
CA THR A 553 -13.08 32.04 60.31
C THR A 553 -12.09 32.08 61.49
N HIS A 554 -12.31 32.97 62.46
CA HIS A 554 -11.51 33.06 63.70
C HIS A 554 -12.32 32.67 64.95
N GLU A 555 -13.62 32.43 64.78
CA GLU A 555 -14.58 32.10 65.85
C GLU A 555 -15.28 30.75 65.62
N ALA A 556 -15.35 30.29 64.37
CA ALA A 556 -15.99 29.04 63.97
C ALA A 556 -14.99 27.95 63.55
N GLN A 557 -15.29 26.68 63.86
CA GLN A 557 -14.53 25.51 63.39
C GLN A 557 -15.18 24.91 62.13
N GLY A 558 -14.42 24.79 61.05
CA GLY A 558 -14.87 24.26 59.76
C GLY A 558 -14.29 25.05 58.58
N SER A 559 -14.54 24.62 57.35
CA SER A 559 -14.24 25.43 56.16
C SER A 559 -15.29 26.52 55.99
N HIS A 560 -14.93 27.63 55.32
CA HIS A 560 -15.83 28.77 55.15
C HIS A 560 -17.08 28.46 54.34
N ALA A 561 -17.03 27.44 53.47
CA ALA A 561 -18.18 26.94 52.72
C ALA A 561 -19.24 26.31 53.64
N ILE A 562 -18.83 25.36 54.49
CA ILE A 562 -19.74 24.70 55.46
C ILE A 562 -20.24 25.71 56.50
N VAL A 563 -19.35 26.50 57.08
CA VAL A 563 -19.70 27.53 58.08
C VAL A 563 -20.64 28.58 57.47
N GLY A 564 -20.42 28.98 56.21
CA GLY A 564 -21.29 29.91 55.48
C GLY A 564 -22.68 29.33 55.20
N ALA A 565 -22.77 28.05 54.83
CA ALA A 565 -24.04 27.38 54.55
C ALA A 565 -24.86 27.16 55.84
N GLU A 566 -24.24 26.77 56.95
CA GLU A 566 -24.89 26.72 58.27
C GLU A 566 -25.39 28.11 58.71
N LEU A 567 -24.58 29.15 58.52
CA LEU A 567 -24.93 30.54 58.85
C LEU A 567 -26.15 31.02 58.03
N ALA A 568 -26.16 30.74 56.73
CA ALA A 568 -27.27 31.05 55.83
C ALA A 568 -28.57 30.35 56.27
N ARG A 569 -28.52 29.02 56.49
CA ARG A 569 -29.66 28.24 57.00
C ARG A 569 -30.19 28.78 58.34
N ARG A 570 -29.29 29.13 59.28
CA ARG A 570 -29.64 29.68 60.60
C ARG A 570 -30.36 31.03 60.54
N PHE A 571 -30.08 31.84 59.53
CA PHE A 571 -30.72 33.15 59.34
C PHE A 571 -31.86 33.16 58.30
N GLY A 572 -32.33 31.98 57.89
CA GLY A 572 -33.56 31.81 57.11
C GLY A 572 -33.38 31.79 55.58
N GLU A 573 -32.15 31.66 55.08
CA GLU A 573 -31.92 31.43 53.65
C GLU A 573 -32.45 30.07 53.20
N SER A 574 -32.84 29.99 51.92
CA SER A 574 -33.36 28.74 51.35
C SER A 574 -32.26 27.68 51.19
N GLU A 575 -32.64 26.41 51.27
CA GLU A 575 -31.71 25.28 51.11
C GLU A 575 -30.99 25.29 49.75
N ALA A 576 -31.62 25.81 48.69
CA ALA A 576 -30.98 25.96 47.37
C ALA A 576 -29.85 27.02 47.38
N VAL A 577 -30.00 28.08 48.19
CA VAL A 577 -28.94 29.08 48.42
C VAL A 577 -27.84 28.48 49.31
N ALA A 578 -28.20 27.79 50.40
CA ALA A 578 -27.24 27.13 51.27
C ALA A 578 -26.40 26.06 50.54
N HIS A 579 -27.02 25.27 49.67
CA HIS A 579 -26.35 24.29 48.80
C HIS A 579 -25.33 24.96 47.86
N CYS A 580 -25.63 26.14 47.29
CA CYS A 580 -24.63 26.90 46.51
C CYS A 580 -23.43 27.35 47.37
N ILE A 581 -23.65 27.62 48.66
CA ILE A 581 -22.61 28.08 49.59
C ILE A 581 -21.72 26.92 50.06
N GLU A 582 -22.24 25.71 50.30
CA GLU A 582 -21.39 24.55 50.65
C GLU A 582 -20.72 23.88 49.45
N ALA A 583 -21.35 23.88 48.27
CA ALA A 583 -20.82 23.18 47.09
C ALA A 583 -19.76 23.97 46.29
N HIS A 584 -19.53 25.26 46.54
CA HIS A 584 -18.64 26.07 45.68
C HIS A 584 -17.17 25.63 45.67
N HIS A 585 -16.72 24.89 46.70
CA HIS A 585 -15.39 24.27 46.79
C HIS A 585 -15.45 22.72 46.81
N ASP A 586 -16.52 22.13 46.26
CA ASP A 586 -16.74 20.66 46.17
C ASP A 586 -16.80 19.90 47.51
N GLU A 587 -16.87 20.59 48.66
CA GLU A 587 -17.08 20.03 49.99
C GLU A 587 -18.38 19.19 50.07
N VAL A 588 -19.37 19.61 49.28
CA VAL A 588 -20.56 18.84 48.91
C VAL A 588 -20.63 18.83 47.38
N ALA A 589 -20.87 17.66 46.77
CA ALA A 589 -20.94 17.54 45.32
C ALA A 589 -22.12 18.36 44.76
N PRO A 590 -21.92 19.27 43.78
CA PRO A 590 -22.94 20.19 43.31
C PRO A 590 -24.11 19.47 42.62
N SER A 591 -25.23 19.35 43.34
CA SER A 591 -26.44 18.64 42.90
C SER A 591 -27.41 19.47 42.04
N THR A 592 -27.16 20.77 41.89
CA THR A 592 -28.04 21.72 41.17
C THR A 592 -27.23 22.61 40.22
N VAL A 593 -27.90 23.18 39.20
CA VAL A 593 -27.22 24.00 38.18
C VAL A 593 -26.75 25.34 38.76
N GLU A 594 -27.48 25.88 39.74
CA GLU A 594 -27.15 27.11 40.47
C GLU A 594 -25.82 26.99 41.23
N ALA A 595 -25.53 25.82 41.81
CA ALA A 595 -24.26 25.55 42.48
C ALA A 595 -23.10 25.49 41.48
N VAL A 596 -23.27 24.80 40.35
CA VAL A 596 -22.29 24.76 39.26
C VAL A 596 -22.03 26.16 38.68
N LEU A 597 -23.05 27.00 38.55
CA LEU A 597 -22.91 28.38 38.10
C LEU A 597 -22.23 29.29 39.14
N THR A 598 -22.46 29.05 40.44
CA THR A 598 -21.76 29.74 41.53
C THR A 598 -20.26 29.41 41.50
N GLN A 599 -19.91 28.12 41.46
CA GLN A 599 -18.52 27.65 41.36
C GLN A 599 -17.80 28.15 40.09
N ALA A 600 -18.51 28.15 38.95
CA ALA A 600 -17.97 28.69 37.70
C ALA A 600 -17.74 30.21 37.76
N ALA A 601 -18.60 30.95 38.46
CA ALA A 601 -18.47 32.40 38.61
C ALA A 601 -17.32 32.80 39.56
N ASP A 602 -17.17 32.13 40.71
CA ASP A 602 -16.01 32.27 41.60
C ASP A 602 -14.71 32.05 40.80
N SER A 603 -14.63 30.91 40.11
CA SER A 603 -13.50 30.57 39.23
C SER A 603 -13.16 31.65 38.19
N CYS A 604 -14.16 32.40 37.70
CA CYS A 604 -13.98 33.51 36.75
C CYS A 604 -13.52 34.84 37.39
N SER A 605 -13.76 35.03 38.68
CA SER A 605 -13.28 36.20 39.45
C SER A 605 -11.89 35.92 40.06
N GLY A 606 -11.74 34.82 40.78
CA GLY A 606 -10.49 34.40 41.43
C GLY A 606 -9.44 33.78 40.49
N GLY A 607 -9.77 33.58 39.22
CA GLY A 607 -8.87 33.04 38.19
C GLY A 607 -8.05 34.08 37.41
N ARG A 608 -8.22 35.39 37.69
CA ARG A 608 -7.63 36.46 36.86
C ARG A 608 -6.12 36.62 37.06
N PRO A 609 -5.32 36.80 35.98
CA PRO A 609 -3.89 37.09 36.10
C PRO A 609 -3.62 38.31 36.97
N GLY A 610 -2.78 38.16 37.99
CA GLY A 610 -2.45 39.21 38.95
C GLY A 610 -3.16 39.12 40.31
N ALA A 611 -4.22 38.33 40.44
CA ALA A 611 -4.83 38.05 41.74
C ALA A 611 -3.92 37.15 42.60
N ARG A 612 -3.67 35.92 42.14
CA ARG A 612 -2.96 34.89 42.91
C ARG A 612 -1.47 35.22 43.09
N ARG A 613 -1.07 35.52 44.33
CA ARG A 613 0.31 35.61 44.81
C ARG A 613 0.53 34.62 45.96
N GLU A 614 0.80 33.36 45.59
CA GLU A 614 0.88 32.19 46.50
C GLU A 614 1.89 32.34 47.66
N SER A 615 2.88 33.21 47.51
CA SER A 615 3.94 33.45 48.51
C SER A 615 3.48 34.15 49.79
N LEU A 616 2.33 34.83 49.79
CA LEU A 616 1.77 35.49 50.98
C LEU A 616 0.81 34.58 51.76
N GLU A 617 0.10 33.70 51.09
CA GLU A 617 -0.97 32.87 51.66
C GLU A 617 -0.44 31.71 52.49
N SER A 618 0.57 31.00 51.97
CA SER A 618 1.32 29.94 52.68
C SER A 618 2.11 30.44 53.90
N TYR A 619 2.16 31.75 54.09
CA TYR A 619 2.66 32.44 55.27
C TYR A 619 1.53 32.83 56.23
N VAL A 620 0.37 33.29 55.74
CA VAL A 620 -0.83 33.54 56.56
C VAL A 620 -1.35 32.24 57.20
N GLN A 621 -1.53 31.16 56.43
CA GLN A 621 -1.95 29.85 56.97
C GLN A 621 -1.03 29.34 58.08
N ARG A 622 0.28 29.64 57.99
CA ARG A 622 1.26 29.27 59.01
C ARG A 622 1.08 30.06 60.30
N LEU A 623 0.71 31.34 60.21
CA LEU A 623 0.38 32.15 61.39
C LEU A 623 -0.95 31.68 62.01
N GLU A 624 -1.96 31.38 61.19
CA GLU A 624 -3.24 30.82 61.63
C GLU A 624 -3.06 29.52 62.41
N GLN A 625 -2.21 28.61 61.93
CA GLN A 625 -1.87 27.36 62.63
C GLN A 625 -1.16 27.62 63.98
N ILE A 626 -0.20 28.55 64.04
CA ILE A 626 0.48 28.93 65.28
C ILE A 626 -0.50 29.51 66.32
N GLU A 627 -1.43 30.37 65.88
CA GLU A 627 -2.44 30.94 66.78
C GLU A 627 -3.45 29.89 67.26
N ALA A 628 -3.91 28.99 66.37
CA ALA A 628 -4.84 27.91 66.70
C ALA A 628 -4.28 26.93 67.74
N ILE A 629 -3.00 26.54 67.61
CA ILE A 629 -2.30 25.67 68.59
C ILE A 629 -2.39 26.27 70.00
N ALA A 630 -2.12 27.58 70.15
CA ALA A 630 -2.20 28.24 71.44
C ALA A 630 -3.63 28.52 71.91
N ALA A 631 -4.55 28.89 71.00
CA ALA A 631 -5.95 29.16 71.33
C ALA A 631 -6.70 27.90 71.80
N SER A 632 -6.25 26.71 71.38
CA SER A 632 -6.79 25.43 71.87
C SER A 632 -6.58 25.18 73.38
N LYS A 633 -5.69 25.93 74.03
CA LYS A 633 -5.26 25.67 75.40
C LYS A 633 -6.21 26.26 76.44
N ARG A 634 -6.54 25.45 77.45
CA ARG A 634 -7.44 25.83 78.54
C ARG A 634 -6.91 27.06 79.31
N GLY A 635 -7.75 28.09 79.42
CA GLY A 635 -7.46 29.30 80.21
C GLY A 635 -6.90 30.48 79.40
N VAL A 636 -6.61 30.27 78.11
CA VAL A 636 -6.32 31.36 77.15
C VAL A 636 -7.58 32.20 76.91
N ASP A 637 -7.39 33.51 76.75
CA ASP A 637 -8.41 34.48 76.33
C ASP A 637 -8.18 34.94 74.88
N LYS A 638 -6.93 35.27 74.54
CA LYS A 638 -6.52 35.78 73.22
C LYS A 638 -5.10 35.33 72.89
N VAL A 639 -4.80 35.19 71.60
CA VAL A 639 -3.47 34.89 71.08
C VAL A 639 -3.11 35.94 70.02
N PHE A 640 -1.82 36.28 69.92
CA PHE A 640 -1.28 37.19 68.91
C PHE A 640 0.08 36.69 68.41
N ALA A 641 0.16 36.29 67.13
CA ALA A 641 1.40 35.99 66.45
C ALA A 641 2.10 37.30 66.04
N MET A 642 3.19 37.60 66.74
CA MET A 642 4.03 38.79 66.60
C MET A 642 5.22 38.51 65.66
N GLN A 643 5.84 39.57 65.13
CA GLN A 643 7.11 39.52 64.38
C GLN A 643 7.20 38.36 63.36
N ALA A 644 6.24 38.27 62.44
CA ALA A 644 6.20 37.22 61.41
C ALA A 644 6.16 35.77 61.95
N GLY A 645 5.56 35.59 63.14
CA GLY A 645 5.49 34.30 63.84
C GLY A 645 6.75 33.97 64.65
N ARG A 646 7.71 34.89 64.79
CA ARG A 646 8.92 34.71 65.62
C ARG A 646 8.68 34.99 67.10
N GLU A 647 7.57 35.62 67.44
CA GLU A 647 7.11 35.82 68.82
C GLU A 647 5.60 35.51 68.88
N LEU A 648 5.13 34.94 69.98
CA LEU A 648 3.73 34.58 70.17
C LEU A 648 3.28 35.02 71.56
N ARG A 649 2.32 35.94 71.63
CA ARG A 649 1.77 36.45 72.89
C ARG A 649 0.45 35.75 73.20
N VAL A 650 0.36 35.14 74.37
CA VAL A 650 -0.81 34.38 74.82
C VAL A 650 -1.38 35.06 76.06
N MET A 651 -2.50 35.76 75.91
CA MET A 651 -3.21 36.36 77.05
C MET A 651 -4.03 35.27 77.75
N VAL A 652 -3.90 35.17 79.07
CA VAL A 652 -4.64 34.20 79.90
C VAL A 652 -5.57 34.87 80.89
N LYS A 653 -6.70 34.23 81.19
CA LYS A 653 -7.69 34.72 82.15
C LYS A 653 -7.10 34.60 83.58
N PRO A 654 -6.91 35.71 84.33
CA PRO A 654 -6.19 35.68 85.60
C PRO A 654 -6.78 34.79 86.69
N ASP A 655 -8.09 34.51 86.59
CA ASP A 655 -8.87 33.68 87.51
C ASP A 655 -8.78 32.18 87.20
N VAL A 656 -8.21 31.81 86.05
CA VAL A 656 -8.16 30.42 85.53
C VAL A 656 -6.73 29.89 85.43
N VAL A 657 -5.74 30.79 85.27
CA VAL A 657 -4.33 30.44 85.11
C VAL A 657 -3.51 31.22 86.14
N ASP A 658 -2.78 30.53 87.00
CA ASP A 658 -1.82 31.15 87.93
C ASP A 658 -0.43 31.37 87.28
N ASP A 659 0.48 32.02 88.00
CA ASP A 659 1.80 32.39 87.46
C ASP A 659 2.70 31.17 87.16
N LEU A 660 2.46 30.02 87.78
CA LEU A 660 3.17 28.77 87.52
C LEU A 660 2.58 28.06 86.30
N ALA A 661 1.25 27.97 86.22
CA ALA A 661 0.52 27.46 85.07
C ALA A 661 0.81 28.28 83.80
N ALA A 662 1.01 29.60 83.92
CA ALA A 662 1.45 30.45 82.81
C ALA A 662 2.82 30.03 82.25
N HIS A 663 3.79 29.66 83.11
CA HIS A 663 5.09 29.15 82.68
C HIS A 663 5.02 27.76 82.04
N VAL A 664 4.14 26.87 82.55
CA VAL A 664 3.88 25.56 81.95
C VAL A 664 3.25 25.72 80.57
N LEU A 665 2.21 26.54 80.46
CA LEU A 665 1.49 26.84 79.22
C LEU A 665 2.43 27.41 78.13
N ALA A 666 3.30 28.36 78.48
CA ALA A 666 4.29 28.91 77.55
C ALA A 666 5.19 27.82 76.95
N ARG A 667 5.58 26.83 77.78
CA ARG A 667 6.46 25.73 77.39
C ARG A 667 5.73 24.64 76.59
N GLU A 668 4.48 24.34 76.92
CA GLU A 668 3.65 23.42 76.14
C GLU A 668 3.36 23.97 74.74
N VAL A 669 2.98 25.23 74.63
CA VAL A 669 2.71 25.88 73.33
C VAL A 669 3.98 25.95 72.49
N ALA A 670 5.13 26.32 73.07
CA ALA A 670 6.40 26.34 72.34
C ALA A 670 6.78 24.95 71.80
N LYS A 671 6.64 23.90 72.63
CA LYS A 671 6.93 22.52 72.22
C LYS A 671 5.98 22.01 71.14
N GLN A 672 4.69 22.31 71.23
CA GLN A 672 3.72 21.86 70.24
C GLN A 672 3.94 22.54 68.87
N ILE A 673 4.34 23.81 68.86
CA ILE A 673 4.75 24.50 67.62
C ILE A 673 6.02 23.86 67.02
N GLU A 674 6.99 23.45 67.85
CA GLU A 674 8.20 22.75 67.41
C GLU A 674 7.90 21.34 66.84
N GLU A 675 6.88 20.65 67.36
CA GLU A 675 6.48 19.31 66.92
C GLU A 675 5.55 19.30 65.70
N GLU A 676 4.70 20.32 65.52
CA GLU A 676 3.69 20.37 64.45
C GLU A 676 4.11 21.25 63.24
N LEU A 677 5.05 22.20 63.38
CA LEU A 677 5.32 23.22 62.35
C LEU A 677 6.82 23.44 62.06
N THR A 678 7.24 23.13 60.84
CA THR A 678 8.61 23.36 60.35
C THR A 678 8.92 24.85 60.20
N TYR A 679 9.53 25.46 61.23
CA TYR A 679 9.79 26.90 61.27
C TYR A 679 11.29 27.27 61.09
N PRO A 680 11.64 28.23 60.19
CA PRO A 680 13.02 28.67 59.99
C PRO A 680 13.47 29.67 61.08
N GLY A 681 13.84 29.13 62.24
CA GLY A 681 14.41 29.85 63.39
C GLY A 681 13.63 29.58 64.68
N GLN A 682 13.89 30.38 65.72
CA GLN A 682 13.23 30.24 67.03
C GLN A 682 11.92 31.05 67.09
N VAL A 683 10.92 30.51 67.79
CA VAL A 683 9.64 31.17 68.10
C VAL A 683 9.58 31.44 69.60
N ARG A 684 9.42 32.71 70.00
CA ARG A 684 9.38 33.15 71.40
C ARG A 684 7.94 33.21 71.92
N VAL A 685 7.50 32.16 72.60
CA VAL A 685 6.20 32.16 73.29
C VAL A 685 6.29 32.95 74.59
N THR A 686 5.35 33.88 74.80
CA THR A 686 5.25 34.75 75.98
C THR A 686 3.80 34.72 76.48
N VAL A 687 3.56 34.12 77.65
CA VAL A 687 2.24 34.16 78.31
C VAL A 687 2.13 35.45 79.13
N ILE A 688 1.02 36.17 78.98
CA ILE A 688 0.73 37.44 79.63
C ILE A 688 -0.52 37.28 80.50
N ARG A 689 -0.36 37.47 81.81
CA ARG A 689 -1.45 37.53 82.79
C ARG A 689 -1.56 38.96 83.29
N GLU A 690 -2.64 39.65 82.94
CA GLU A 690 -2.90 41.03 83.36
C GLU A 690 -4.27 41.12 84.03
N SER A 691 -4.34 41.78 85.18
CA SER A 691 -5.59 42.12 85.85
C SER A 691 -5.67 43.64 86.01
N ARG A 692 -6.84 44.21 85.72
CA ARG A 692 -7.12 45.64 85.83
C ARG A 692 -8.34 45.86 86.70
N ALA A 693 -8.21 46.70 87.72
CA ALA A 693 -9.31 47.23 88.50
C ALA A 693 -9.34 48.75 88.32
N THR A 694 -10.52 49.30 88.02
CA THR A 694 -10.74 50.73 87.85
C THR A 694 -11.90 51.17 88.75
N GLU A 695 -11.68 52.24 89.51
CA GLU A 695 -12.65 52.77 90.47
C GLU A 695 -12.73 54.29 90.29
N ILE A 696 -13.94 54.82 90.19
CA ILE A 696 -14.18 56.25 89.92
C ILE A 696 -14.57 56.93 91.23
N ALA A 697 -13.62 57.64 91.83
CA ALA A 697 -13.90 58.56 92.93
C ALA A 697 -14.85 59.68 92.45
N ARG A 698 -15.71 60.16 93.36
CA ARG A 698 -16.85 61.03 93.05
C ARG A 698 -16.89 62.26 93.95
#